data_AF-A0AA36J0N3-F1
#
_entry.id   AF-A0AA36J0N3-F1
#
_cell.length_a   1.000
_cell.length_b   1.000
_cell.length_c   1.000
_cell.angle_alpha   90.00
_cell.angle_beta   90.00
_cell.angle_gamma   90.00
#
_symmetry.space_group_name_H-M   'P 1'
#
loop_
_entity.id
_entity.type
_entity.pdbx_description
1 polymer ?
#
loop_
_entity_poly.entity_id
_entity_poly.type
_entity_poly.pdbx_seq_one_letter_code
_entity_poly.pdbx_strand_id
1 'polypeptide(L)'
;MGCGASHKYAAPESCVDLTEQEEVHVLQRPCQAEPTKEPATSPRPALAAHKEEVLKVLDHARNHNLRHLPSRVRRALAETAVVYELQPGEILEGQVWFEGQCLVLSGQASVLLSQETEAGKTEVAVLKRGDSFGWQRHQGEMTEEELDKQETWAICQPQIVVTGGANLKYCRLIEVVEDIRGGSKAAAKAALKTKEDEAAHHTGHRDGGAALLPAVSFSALGQLWLTASPPPKGIAAMPPSAGALPRAHFQAALWQPLRDRLEQLTEEIRRRQRAKYRIHDCFPLQGHQIVVVKHHIIHLTELWYGSERGGNLSIFYAWFMEAMQVLGVTAYNYSDLPVETSPDGWATVVDGDARRKALVGRSGTDSAYVATGGVAQKQGRSAIDNTVLRNVFFPWEARELLVGRLLRKFLSRLLSLRQRCLLRKLSQRLGLDILRLAHDSRSHHTVRCVLAAIPEEEFKALGFNPSDRLLQLLRRSGAEVAGFGQLDEAMQRSVWEAAKTLLKERAPPLAVQPPEGSPPDIFARFVIWSRDYPGEFFEHDKPQHVTVFIAGMFSRRIVVVKRSCMERMTLARYFPLTWKRQQPLWGSASTGRFQVRPAGVKEASHVRANECPYAALHGMALSAGGFASDQRCNPDRKSVGYTLLMELQWIRDPQANIENWYITDIEKIVQEAWQLNPHGAHVLPGESFVAVGQNPKVGSSIRQTQHTQLARGTWKKYPILQVPASRIFATEDIMVPQADTEFIRLSDSLGTHAMLEIVDIGPEGCELDSCGLLLRCRSREPTAGSLLRFLTRLRLRLLEKLGGPEAIDFLVLCLSDEEGSFVVIFAPIPQLVQVQEGHADLVPWANPLTGESSDVVGIEESRLDFGKGVGHFLVLKDSLRQQLQQGEDTCRRIWAFNRVPGARGVISEFMTEYLERGGT
;
A
#
# COMPACT_ATOMS: atom_id res chain seq x y z
N MET A 1 41.85 9.77 8.67
CA MET A 1 41.94 10.81 9.73
C MET A 1 40.76 10.63 10.66
N GLY A 2 41.01 10.33 11.93
CA GLY A 2 40.01 9.82 12.85
C GLY A 2 39.56 10.82 13.91
N CYS A 3 38.36 10.55 14.46
CA CYS A 3 37.93 10.93 15.81
C CYS A 3 36.98 9.84 16.31
N GLY A 4 37.47 9.01 17.21
CA GLY A 4 36.66 8.09 18.00
C GLY A 4 36.14 8.77 19.26
N ALA A 5 34.88 8.55 19.59
CA ALA A 5 34.29 8.93 20.87
C ALA A 5 33.69 7.68 21.51
N SER A 6 34.43 7.14 22.48
CA SER A 6 34.02 6.06 23.38
C SER A 6 33.18 6.64 24.52
N HIS A 7 31.91 6.22 24.66
CA HIS A 7 31.13 6.50 25.86
C HIS A 7 31.14 5.28 26.80
N LYS A 8 31.71 5.52 28.00
CA LYS A 8 31.72 4.61 29.15
C LYS A 8 30.35 4.60 29.80
N TYR A 9 29.77 3.42 30.00
CA TYR A 9 28.65 3.22 30.92
C TYR A 9 29.19 2.93 32.32
N ALA A 10 28.78 3.74 33.30
CA ALA A 10 28.93 3.46 34.72
C ALA A 10 27.66 2.79 35.23
N ALA A 11 27.81 1.69 35.95
CA ALA A 11 26.74 1.01 36.67
C ALA A 11 26.38 1.77 37.96
N PRO A 12 25.15 1.60 38.46
CA PRO A 12 24.92 1.64 39.90
C PRO A 12 24.36 0.30 40.40
N GLU A 13 25.05 -0.23 41.41
CA GLU A 13 24.55 -1.25 42.34
C GLU A 13 23.46 -0.65 43.25
N SER A 14 22.38 -1.39 43.49
CA SER A 14 21.88 -1.73 44.83
C SER A 14 20.53 -2.44 44.73
N CYS A 15 20.53 -3.70 45.18
CA CYS A 15 19.33 -4.47 45.49
C CYS A 15 18.70 -3.94 46.78
N VAL A 16 17.38 -3.80 46.78
CA VAL A 16 16.56 -3.84 48.00
C VAL A 16 15.41 -4.78 47.74
N ASP A 17 15.41 -5.90 48.47
CA ASP A 17 14.31 -6.85 48.60
C ASP A 17 13.10 -6.20 49.27
N LEU A 18 11.91 -6.37 48.69
CA LEU A 18 10.66 -6.43 49.45
C LEU A 18 9.72 -7.44 48.78
N THR A 19 9.57 -8.58 49.45
CA THR A 19 8.50 -9.57 49.30
C THR A 19 7.16 -8.97 49.73
N GLU A 20 6.09 -9.23 49.00
CA GLU A 20 4.77 -9.44 49.59
C GLU A 20 3.86 -10.25 48.65
N GLN A 21 3.36 -11.36 49.20
CA GLN A 21 2.36 -12.24 48.64
C GLN A 21 0.98 -11.65 48.90
N GLU A 22 0.02 -11.82 47.98
CA GLU A 22 -1.39 -11.94 48.35
C GLU A 22 -2.14 -12.82 47.34
N GLU A 23 -2.60 -13.97 47.83
CA GLU A 23 -3.56 -14.87 47.21
C GLU A 23 -4.98 -14.31 47.38
N VAL A 24 -5.86 -14.46 46.38
CA VAL A 24 -7.31 -14.47 46.63
C VAL A 24 -8.01 -15.58 45.83
N HIS A 25 -8.80 -16.32 46.59
CA HIS A 25 -9.53 -17.56 46.36
C HIS A 25 -10.52 -17.62 45.17
N VAL A 26 -10.56 -18.82 44.59
CA VAL A 26 -11.65 -19.40 43.80
C VAL A 26 -12.71 -20.03 44.72
N LEU A 27 -14.00 -19.75 44.48
CA LEU A 27 -15.11 -20.55 45.01
C LEU A 27 -16.14 -20.85 43.91
N GLN A 28 -16.24 -22.13 43.56
CA GLN A 28 -17.38 -22.75 42.88
C GLN A 28 -18.40 -23.20 43.92
N ARG A 29 -19.71 -23.12 43.61
CA ARG A 29 -20.70 -24.14 43.97
C ARG A 29 -21.91 -24.13 43.00
N PRO A 30 -22.57 -25.29 42.79
CA PRO A 30 -23.67 -25.48 41.85
C PRO A 30 -25.05 -25.50 42.54
N CYS A 31 -26.12 -25.26 41.78
CA CYS A 31 -27.48 -25.66 42.16
C CYS A 31 -28.22 -26.26 40.96
N GLN A 32 -28.79 -27.44 41.20
CA GLN A 32 -29.72 -28.16 40.33
C GLN A 32 -31.15 -27.60 40.50
N ALA A 33 -31.95 -27.67 39.45
CA ALA A 33 -33.42 -27.72 39.53
C ALA A 33 -34.00 -28.51 38.33
N GLU A 34 -35.04 -29.29 38.61
CA GLU A 34 -35.71 -30.28 37.77
C GLU A 34 -36.57 -29.71 36.62
N PRO A 35 -36.99 -30.54 35.64
CA PRO A 35 -37.69 -30.08 34.44
C PRO A 35 -39.22 -30.10 34.62
N THR A 36 -39.88 -28.99 34.29
CA THR A 36 -41.34 -28.93 34.13
C THR A 36 -41.73 -29.02 32.65
N LYS A 37 -42.77 -29.84 32.40
CA LYS A 37 -43.35 -30.17 31.09
C LYS A 37 -44.00 -28.96 30.41
N GLU A 38 -43.76 -28.81 29.11
CA GLU A 38 -44.52 -27.93 28.21
C GLU A 38 -45.90 -28.51 27.89
N PRO A 39 -46.97 -27.69 27.83
CA PRO A 39 -48.17 -28.02 27.09
C PRO A 39 -48.09 -27.42 25.67
N ALA A 40 -48.31 -28.27 24.67
CA ALA A 40 -48.46 -27.86 23.28
C ALA A 40 -49.71 -26.99 23.10
N THR A 41 -49.53 -25.73 22.75
CA THR A 41 -50.56 -24.86 22.18
C THR A 41 -50.03 -24.21 20.91
N SER A 42 -50.71 -24.45 19.79
CA SER A 42 -50.31 -23.92 18.48
C SER A 42 -50.61 -22.42 18.36
N PRO A 43 -49.65 -21.55 18.01
CA PRO A 43 -49.93 -20.18 17.61
C PRO A 43 -49.77 -20.07 16.09
N ARG A 44 -50.86 -20.27 15.32
CA ARG A 44 -50.87 -20.03 13.87
C ARG A 44 -51.37 -18.66 13.37
N PRO A 45 -51.90 -17.70 14.18
CA PRO A 45 -52.20 -16.36 13.65
C PRO A 45 -51.02 -15.36 13.67
N ALA A 46 -50.04 -15.50 14.57
CA ALA A 46 -48.97 -14.51 14.75
C ALA A 46 -47.89 -14.53 13.65
N LEU A 47 -47.71 -15.67 12.98
CA LEU A 47 -46.64 -15.86 12.00
C LEU A 47 -46.82 -15.01 10.72
N ALA A 48 -48.07 -14.77 10.32
CA ALA A 48 -48.38 -14.04 9.08
C ALA A 48 -48.08 -12.53 9.22
N ALA A 49 -48.41 -11.93 10.38
CA ALA A 49 -48.15 -10.52 10.66
C ALA A 49 -46.64 -10.23 10.76
N HIS A 50 -45.88 -11.11 11.42
CA HIS A 50 -44.43 -11.00 11.51
C HIS A 50 -43.75 -11.11 10.15
N LYS A 51 -44.22 -12.01 9.29
CA LYS A 51 -43.70 -12.16 7.93
C LYS A 51 -43.86 -10.86 7.12
N GLU A 52 -45.03 -10.22 7.19
CA GLU A 52 -45.28 -8.96 6.48
C GLU A 52 -44.42 -7.81 7.03
N GLU A 53 -44.21 -7.78 8.35
CA GLU A 53 -43.33 -6.80 9.00
C GLU A 53 -41.86 -6.98 8.59
N VAL A 54 -41.37 -8.22 8.57
CA VAL A 54 -40.02 -8.54 8.08
C VAL A 54 -39.86 -8.18 6.60
N LEU A 55 -40.88 -8.43 5.77
CA LEU A 55 -40.88 -8.02 4.36
C LEU A 55 -40.83 -6.50 4.20
N LYS A 56 -41.60 -5.74 4.99
CA LYS A 56 -41.54 -4.27 5.03
C LYS A 56 -40.18 -3.77 5.47
N VAL A 57 -39.55 -4.42 6.44
CA VAL A 57 -38.20 -4.04 6.91
C VAL A 57 -37.15 -4.38 5.84
N LEU A 58 -37.33 -5.49 5.08
CA LEU A 58 -36.52 -5.82 3.91
C LEU A 58 -36.66 -4.78 2.79
N ASP A 59 -37.85 -4.20 2.56
CA ASP A 59 -38.05 -3.10 1.59
C ASP A 59 -37.27 -1.83 1.95
N HIS A 60 -37.05 -1.63 3.24
CA HIS A 60 -36.39 -0.45 3.80
C HIS A 60 -34.97 -0.77 4.29
N ALA A 61 -34.47 -1.98 3.98
CA ALA A 61 -33.14 -2.41 4.39
C ALA A 61 -32.09 -1.50 3.76
N ARG A 62 -31.15 -1.02 4.60
CA ARG A 62 -30.02 -0.20 4.12
C ARG A 62 -29.12 -0.94 3.12
N ASN A 63 -29.13 -2.28 3.16
CA ASN A 63 -28.40 -3.12 2.22
C ASN A 63 -29.25 -3.36 0.98
N HIS A 64 -28.80 -2.83 -0.15
CA HIS A 64 -29.49 -2.98 -1.43
C HIS A 64 -29.66 -4.48 -1.81
N ASN A 65 -28.78 -5.38 -1.35
CA ASN A 65 -28.86 -6.82 -1.61
C ASN A 65 -30.19 -7.42 -1.17
N LEU A 66 -30.66 -7.03 0.02
CA LEU A 66 -31.88 -7.54 0.64
C LEU A 66 -33.14 -6.93 -0.01
N ARG A 67 -33.05 -5.67 -0.41
CA ARG A 67 -34.13 -4.94 -1.08
C ARG A 67 -34.43 -5.50 -2.48
N HIS A 68 -33.37 -5.89 -3.19
CA HIS A 68 -33.44 -6.39 -4.57
C HIS A 68 -33.42 -7.92 -4.68
N LEU A 69 -33.52 -8.65 -3.56
CA LEU A 69 -33.73 -10.09 -3.62
C LEU A 69 -35.01 -10.42 -4.41
N PRO A 70 -35.02 -11.48 -5.25
CA PRO A 70 -36.23 -11.93 -5.91
C PRO A 70 -37.36 -12.15 -4.89
N SER A 71 -38.59 -11.76 -5.26
CA SER A 71 -39.74 -11.75 -4.33
C SER A 71 -40.02 -13.12 -3.67
N ARG A 72 -39.62 -14.23 -4.31
CA ARG A 72 -39.68 -15.59 -3.77
C ARG A 72 -38.67 -15.81 -2.64
N VAL A 73 -37.46 -15.28 -2.77
CA VAL A 73 -36.38 -15.37 -1.77
C VAL A 73 -36.69 -14.48 -0.57
N ARG A 74 -37.21 -13.27 -0.81
CA ARG A 74 -37.67 -12.38 0.27
C ARG A 74 -38.74 -13.03 1.13
N ARG A 75 -39.70 -13.71 0.49
CA ARG A 75 -40.74 -14.47 1.19
C ARG A 75 -40.17 -15.62 2.01
N ALA A 76 -39.25 -16.41 1.44
CA ALA A 76 -38.60 -17.50 2.16
C ALA A 76 -37.77 -17.01 3.37
N LEU A 77 -36.98 -15.94 3.20
CA LEU A 77 -36.22 -15.34 4.30
C LEU A 77 -37.12 -14.81 5.41
N ALA A 78 -38.21 -14.14 5.06
CA ALA A 78 -39.20 -13.65 6.03
C ALA A 78 -39.96 -14.78 6.73
N GLU A 79 -40.15 -15.93 6.07
CA GLU A 79 -40.74 -17.13 6.67
C GLU A 79 -39.81 -17.82 7.68
N THR A 80 -38.50 -17.74 7.45
CA THR A 80 -37.47 -18.29 8.35
C THR A 80 -36.99 -17.30 9.41
N ALA A 81 -37.56 -16.09 9.43
CA ALA A 81 -37.09 -15.06 10.35
C ALA A 81 -37.58 -15.29 11.77
N VAL A 82 -36.67 -15.22 12.75
CA VAL A 82 -37.02 -15.30 14.18
C VAL A 82 -37.11 -13.89 14.73
N VAL A 83 -38.28 -13.54 15.26
CA VAL A 83 -38.52 -12.22 15.84
C VAL A 83 -38.03 -12.21 17.29
N TYR A 84 -37.19 -11.22 17.61
CA TYR A 84 -36.74 -10.92 18.96
C TYR A 84 -37.31 -9.56 19.36
N GLU A 85 -38.10 -9.55 20.41
CA GLU A 85 -38.54 -8.32 21.05
C GLU A 85 -37.57 -7.99 22.19
N LEU A 86 -36.89 -6.85 22.08
CA LEU A 86 -35.86 -6.43 23.03
C LEU A 86 -36.34 -5.24 23.87
N GLN A 87 -35.95 -5.18 25.13
CA GLN A 87 -36.14 -4.01 26.00
C GLN A 87 -34.96 -3.02 25.85
N PRO A 88 -35.16 -1.71 26.08
CA PRO A 88 -34.06 -0.75 26.14
C PRO A 88 -33.00 -1.18 27.18
N GLY A 89 -31.76 -1.34 26.73
CA GLY A 89 -30.62 -1.80 27.53
C GLY A 89 -30.35 -3.30 27.43
N GLU A 90 -31.18 -4.10 26.75
CA GLU A 90 -30.93 -5.53 26.61
C GLU A 90 -29.74 -5.83 25.69
N ILE A 91 -29.01 -6.88 26.05
CA ILE A 91 -27.85 -7.36 25.32
C ILE A 91 -28.25 -8.59 24.53
N LEU A 92 -28.36 -8.44 23.22
CA LEU A 92 -28.51 -9.57 22.29
C LEU A 92 -27.18 -9.76 21.56
N GLU A 93 -26.58 -10.95 21.73
CA GLU A 93 -25.31 -11.33 21.09
C GLU A 93 -24.14 -10.35 21.31
N GLY A 94 -24.08 -9.72 22.50
CA GLY A 94 -22.98 -8.85 22.90
C GLY A 94 -23.12 -7.38 22.48
N GLN A 95 -24.23 -6.99 21.85
CA GLN A 95 -24.58 -5.59 21.60
C GLN A 95 -25.73 -5.13 22.49
N VAL A 96 -25.60 -3.93 23.07
CA VAL A 96 -26.64 -3.29 23.89
C VAL A 96 -27.57 -2.48 22.98
N TRP A 97 -28.88 -2.68 23.13
CA TRP A 97 -29.90 -2.05 22.27
C TRP A 97 -30.65 -0.95 23.01
N PHE A 98 -30.71 0.27 22.45
CA PHE A 98 -31.40 1.39 23.09
C PHE A 98 -32.61 1.91 22.29
N GLU A 99 -32.63 1.74 20.98
CA GLU A 99 -33.76 2.11 20.11
C GLU A 99 -33.69 1.38 18.75
N GLY A 100 -34.85 1.20 18.09
CA GLY A 100 -34.94 0.83 16.67
C GLY A 100 -35.39 -0.60 16.33
N GLN A 101 -35.42 -0.87 15.03
CA GLN A 101 -35.72 -2.17 14.41
C GLN A 101 -34.56 -2.53 13.46
N CYS A 102 -34.10 -3.78 13.49
CA CYS A 102 -32.94 -4.23 12.72
C CYS A 102 -33.09 -5.70 12.30
N LEU A 103 -32.51 -6.04 11.16
CA LEU A 103 -32.32 -7.42 10.73
C LEU A 103 -30.89 -7.84 11.04
N VAL A 104 -30.74 -8.85 11.90
CA VAL A 104 -29.46 -9.41 12.30
C VAL A 104 -29.37 -10.83 11.74
N LEU A 105 -28.39 -11.09 10.88
CA LEU A 105 -28.09 -12.47 10.48
C LEU A 105 -27.33 -13.15 11.62
N SER A 106 -27.97 -14.09 12.33
CA SER A 106 -27.34 -14.75 13.49
C SER A 106 -26.35 -15.84 13.12
N GLY A 107 -26.10 -16.06 11.83
CA GLY A 107 -25.17 -17.06 11.32
C GLY A 107 -24.71 -16.74 9.91
N GLN A 108 -24.69 -17.73 9.01
CA GLN A 108 -24.13 -17.59 7.67
C GLN A 108 -25.18 -17.90 6.59
N ALA A 109 -25.22 -17.07 5.55
CA ALA A 109 -26.02 -17.33 4.35
C ALA A 109 -25.14 -17.29 3.11
N SER A 110 -25.26 -18.30 2.26
CA SER A 110 -24.47 -18.47 1.06
C SER A 110 -25.33 -18.20 -0.17
N VAL A 111 -24.87 -17.38 -1.09
CA VAL A 111 -25.48 -17.23 -2.41
C VAL A 111 -24.91 -18.34 -3.29
N LEU A 112 -25.76 -19.29 -3.67
CA LEU A 112 -25.42 -20.34 -4.62
C LEU A 112 -25.97 -19.96 -6.00
N LEU A 113 -25.24 -20.22 -7.07
CA LEU A 113 -25.79 -20.23 -8.42
C LEU A 113 -26.16 -21.66 -8.78
N SER A 114 -27.41 -21.91 -9.22
CA SER A 114 -27.80 -23.21 -9.76
C SER A 114 -27.60 -23.22 -11.27
N GLN A 115 -26.78 -24.15 -11.75
CA GLN A 115 -26.77 -24.51 -13.16
C GLN A 115 -27.93 -25.48 -13.47
N GLU A 116 -28.33 -25.61 -14.74
CA GLU A 116 -29.48 -26.41 -15.21
C GLU A 116 -29.45 -27.90 -14.81
N THR A 117 -28.36 -28.38 -14.21
CA THR A 117 -28.23 -29.72 -13.64
C THR A 117 -28.31 -29.67 -12.11
N GLU A 118 -29.19 -30.47 -11.48
CA GLU A 118 -29.39 -30.52 -10.01
C GLU A 118 -28.10 -30.81 -9.20
N ALA A 119 -27.06 -31.37 -9.84
CA ALA A 119 -25.78 -31.70 -9.22
C ALA A 119 -24.79 -30.52 -9.05
N GLY A 120 -25.13 -29.29 -9.49
CA GLY A 120 -24.16 -28.18 -9.59
C GLY A 120 -24.60 -26.86 -8.97
N LYS A 121 -24.82 -26.82 -7.65
CA LYS A 121 -25.00 -25.53 -6.93
C LYS A 121 -23.64 -25.01 -6.49
N THR A 122 -23.26 -23.81 -6.92
CA THR A 122 -21.93 -23.24 -6.65
C THR A 122 -22.04 -22.00 -5.78
N GLU A 123 -21.37 -22.01 -4.63
CA GLU A 123 -21.29 -20.84 -3.73
C GLU A 123 -20.45 -19.74 -4.38
N VAL A 124 -21.07 -18.60 -4.63
CA VAL A 124 -20.43 -17.43 -5.22
C VAL A 124 -20.16 -16.33 -4.21
N ALA A 125 -20.94 -16.25 -3.14
CA ALA A 125 -20.79 -15.22 -2.13
C ALA A 125 -21.31 -15.68 -0.77
N VAL A 126 -20.76 -15.12 0.31
CA VAL A 126 -21.16 -15.44 1.68
C VAL A 126 -21.55 -14.17 2.43
N LEU A 127 -22.61 -14.24 3.22
CA LEU A 127 -23.02 -13.25 4.20
C LEU A 127 -22.75 -13.83 5.60
N LYS A 128 -22.05 -13.08 6.46
CA LYS A 128 -21.54 -13.58 7.76
C LYS A 128 -22.20 -12.86 8.93
N ARG A 129 -22.13 -13.48 10.11
CA ARG A 129 -22.55 -12.90 11.39
C ARG A 129 -21.77 -11.61 11.67
N GLY A 130 -22.49 -10.51 11.97
CA GLY A 130 -21.90 -9.19 12.20
C GLY A 130 -22.11 -8.19 11.06
N ASP A 131 -22.55 -8.66 9.89
CA ASP A 131 -23.11 -7.80 8.84
C ASP A 131 -24.37 -7.12 9.41
N SER A 132 -24.31 -5.82 9.75
CA SER A 132 -25.34 -5.09 10.51
C SER A 132 -26.10 -4.04 9.66
N PHE A 133 -27.41 -3.87 9.86
CA PHE A 133 -28.27 -3.07 8.96
C PHE A 133 -29.37 -2.22 9.65
N GLY A 134 -29.39 -0.88 9.49
CA GLY A 134 -30.60 -0.05 9.82
C GLY A 134 -30.52 1.50 9.65
N TRP A 135 -31.48 2.09 8.89
CA TRP A 135 -32.01 3.49 8.65
C TRP A 135 -31.23 4.74 8.16
N GLN A 136 -31.37 5.17 6.89
CA GLN A 136 -31.45 6.60 6.55
C GLN A 136 -32.49 6.81 5.44
N ARG A 137 -33.41 7.78 5.64
CA ARG A 137 -34.44 8.19 4.69
C ARG A 137 -33.74 8.83 3.47
N HIS A 138 -33.90 8.24 2.28
CA HIS A 138 -33.61 8.92 1.02
C HIS A 138 -34.93 9.07 0.26
N GLN A 139 -35.36 10.32 0.08
CA GLN A 139 -36.34 10.67 -0.95
C GLN A 139 -35.58 10.66 -2.29
N GLY A 140 -36.16 9.97 -3.27
CA GLY A 140 -35.59 9.77 -4.59
C GLY A 140 -36.22 8.52 -5.20
N GLU A 141 -37.30 8.73 -5.95
CA GLU A 141 -37.97 7.70 -6.73
C GLU A 141 -37.00 7.17 -7.80
N MET A 142 -36.70 5.87 -7.75
CA MET A 142 -36.17 5.16 -8.92
C MET A 142 -37.35 4.85 -9.83
N THR A 143 -37.19 5.13 -11.11
CA THR A 143 -38.19 4.87 -12.16
C THR A 143 -38.28 3.38 -12.48
N GLU A 144 -39.49 2.89 -12.80
CA GLU A 144 -39.78 1.49 -13.19
C GLU A 144 -38.92 0.97 -14.36
N GLU A 145 -38.30 1.85 -15.15
CA GLU A 145 -37.38 1.52 -16.25
C GLU A 145 -36.06 0.86 -15.79
N GLU A 146 -35.68 0.96 -14.51
CA GLU A 146 -34.47 0.34 -13.97
C GLU A 146 -34.69 -1.11 -13.47
N LEU A 147 -35.94 -1.59 -13.47
CA LEU A 147 -36.29 -2.97 -13.08
C LEU A 147 -36.11 -4.00 -14.21
N ASP A 148 -35.91 -3.55 -15.46
CA ASP A 148 -35.89 -4.42 -16.65
C ASP A 148 -34.51 -4.97 -17.06
N LYS A 149 -33.54 -4.99 -16.14
CA LYS A 149 -32.28 -5.78 -16.29
C LYS A 149 -32.35 -7.15 -15.60
N GLN A 150 -33.53 -7.79 -15.62
CA GLN A 150 -33.81 -9.08 -14.97
C GLN A 150 -33.36 -10.32 -15.77
N GLU A 151 -32.99 -10.19 -17.05
CA GLU A 151 -32.64 -11.35 -17.90
C GLU A 151 -31.43 -12.14 -17.37
N THR A 152 -30.45 -11.48 -16.75
CA THR A 152 -29.27 -12.18 -16.20
C THR A 152 -29.58 -12.98 -14.92
N TRP A 153 -30.60 -12.59 -14.15
CA TRP A 153 -31.03 -13.32 -12.95
C TRP A 153 -31.91 -14.53 -13.28
N ALA A 154 -32.72 -14.43 -14.33
CA ALA A 154 -33.54 -15.53 -14.82
C ALA A 154 -32.68 -16.71 -15.33
N ILE A 155 -31.53 -16.41 -15.96
CA ILE A 155 -30.60 -17.42 -16.48
C ILE A 155 -29.79 -18.10 -15.36
N CYS A 156 -29.37 -17.35 -14.33
CA CYS A 156 -28.43 -17.86 -13.32
C CYS A 156 -29.08 -18.49 -12.08
N GLN A 157 -30.41 -18.37 -11.93
CA GLN A 157 -31.20 -18.85 -10.78
C GLN A 157 -30.46 -18.84 -9.42
N PRO A 158 -30.06 -17.66 -8.89
CA PRO A 158 -29.31 -17.62 -7.63
C PRO A 158 -30.18 -18.10 -6.47
N GLN A 159 -29.74 -19.15 -5.77
CA GLN A 159 -30.35 -19.69 -4.57
C GLN A 159 -29.54 -19.29 -3.35
N ILE A 160 -30.14 -18.58 -2.40
CA ILE A 160 -29.52 -18.37 -1.09
C ILE A 160 -29.78 -19.58 -0.22
N VAL A 161 -28.72 -20.26 0.23
CA VAL A 161 -28.78 -21.36 1.19
C VAL A 161 -28.25 -20.88 2.53
N VAL A 162 -29.08 -21.03 3.54
CA VAL A 162 -28.75 -20.63 4.90
C VAL A 162 -28.22 -21.86 5.64
N THR A 163 -26.96 -21.81 6.09
CA THR A 163 -26.26 -22.96 6.69
C THR A 163 -26.10 -22.76 8.20
N GLY A 164 -26.31 -23.83 8.98
CA GLY A 164 -26.01 -23.86 10.42
C GLY A 164 -27.12 -23.35 11.35
N GLY A 165 -28.40 -23.46 10.96
CA GLY A 165 -29.52 -22.99 11.79
C GLY A 165 -29.60 -21.47 11.95
N ALA A 166 -28.92 -20.73 11.07
CA ALA A 166 -28.98 -19.28 11.06
C ALA A 166 -30.41 -18.84 10.73
N ASN A 167 -31.06 -18.16 11.67
CA ASN A 167 -32.33 -17.51 11.39
C ASN A 167 -32.04 -16.03 11.09
N LEU A 168 -32.77 -15.46 10.13
CA LEU A 168 -32.81 -14.01 10.00
C LEU A 168 -33.47 -13.46 11.26
N LYS A 169 -32.72 -12.87 12.19
CA LYS A 169 -33.30 -12.34 13.41
C LYS A 169 -33.88 -10.96 13.11
N TYR A 170 -35.19 -10.81 13.28
CA TYR A 170 -35.81 -9.50 13.27
C TYR A 170 -35.89 -8.99 14.70
N CYS A 171 -34.99 -8.07 15.05
CA CYS A 171 -34.95 -7.48 16.38
C CYS A 171 -35.78 -6.21 16.36
N ARG A 172 -36.78 -6.13 17.23
CA ARG A 172 -37.63 -4.95 17.43
C ARG A 172 -37.57 -4.57 18.90
N LEU A 173 -37.27 -3.32 19.20
CA LEU A 173 -37.46 -2.84 20.56
C LEU A 173 -38.96 -2.73 20.88
N ILE A 174 -39.37 -3.24 22.05
CA ILE A 174 -40.69 -2.96 22.60
C ILE A 174 -40.67 -1.50 23.04
N GLU A 175 -41.56 -0.68 22.48
CA GLU A 175 -41.79 0.66 23.03
C GLU A 175 -42.32 0.49 24.46
N VAL A 176 -41.47 0.80 25.45
CA VAL A 176 -41.91 0.93 26.82
C VAL A 176 -42.85 2.15 26.85
N VAL A 177 -44.15 1.89 26.85
CA VAL A 177 -45.17 2.91 27.09
C VAL A 177 -45.11 3.24 28.59
N GLU A 178 -44.07 3.97 29.02
CA GLU A 178 -44.00 4.56 30.35
C GLU A 178 -44.29 6.06 30.27
N ASP A 179 -45.44 6.38 30.86
CA ASP A 179 -45.97 7.71 31.11
C ASP A 179 -45.13 8.41 32.19
N ILE A 180 -43.88 8.79 31.87
CA ILE A 180 -43.02 9.58 32.76
C ILE A 180 -42.88 10.99 32.21
N ARG A 181 -43.88 11.81 32.53
CA ARG A 181 -43.74 13.27 32.59
C ARG A 181 -42.72 13.63 33.67
N GLY A 182 -41.48 13.89 33.28
CA GLY A 182 -40.55 14.58 34.19
C GLY A 182 -39.07 14.46 33.87
N GLY A 183 -38.59 15.31 32.95
CA GLY A 183 -37.20 15.76 32.99
C GLY A 183 -36.30 15.28 31.85
N SER A 184 -36.31 15.99 30.72
CA SER A 184 -35.14 16.04 29.82
C SER A 184 -35.18 17.22 28.82
N LYS A 185 -35.27 18.46 29.32
CA LYS A 185 -35.00 19.65 28.47
C LYS A 185 -33.50 19.92 28.28
N ALA A 186 -32.62 19.27 29.04
CA ALA A 186 -31.16 19.43 28.94
C ALA A 186 -30.53 18.57 27.83
N ALA A 187 -31.00 17.33 27.61
CA ALA A 187 -30.46 16.46 26.56
C ALA A 187 -30.89 16.91 25.14
N ALA A 188 -32.14 17.39 25.00
CA ALA A 188 -32.63 17.90 23.71
C ALA A 188 -31.87 19.17 23.24
N LYS A 189 -31.40 20.00 24.17
CA LYS A 189 -30.62 21.22 23.85
C LYS A 189 -29.16 20.92 23.51
N ALA A 190 -28.60 19.83 24.04
CA ALA A 190 -27.28 19.31 23.63
C ALA A 190 -27.32 18.62 22.26
N ALA A 191 -28.43 17.95 21.93
CA ALA A 191 -28.64 17.27 20.64
C ALA A 191 -28.98 18.23 19.48
N LEU A 192 -29.58 19.40 19.74
CA LEU A 192 -29.81 20.42 18.71
C LEU A 192 -28.55 21.21 18.34
N LYS A 193 -27.70 21.52 19.33
CA LYS A 193 -26.46 22.29 19.10
C LYS A 193 -25.41 21.50 18.30
N THR A 194 -25.40 20.18 18.45
CA THR A 194 -24.54 19.26 17.66
C THR A 194 -25.00 19.14 16.21
N LYS A 195 -26.31 19.28 15.92
CA LYS A 195 -26.83 19.21 14.54
C LYS A 195 -26.58 20.48 13.71
N GLU A 196 -26.53 21.65 14.32
CA GLU A 196 -26.21 22.90 13.61
C GLU A 196 -24.71 23.01 13.28
N ASP A 197 -23.83 22.52 14.17
CA ASP A 197 -22.38 22.42 13.90
C ASP A 197 -22.04 21.33 12.86
N GLU A 198 -22.81 20.23 12.80
CA GLU A 198 -22.68 19.20 11.75
C GLU A 198 -23.16 19.69 10.37
N ALA A 199 -24.21 20.54 10.32
CA ALA A 199 -24.74 21.07 9.07
C ALA A 199 -23.76 22.06 8.38
N ALA A 200 -22.98 22.82 9.14
CA ALA A 200 -21.96 23.74 8.61
C ALA A 200 -20.72 23.02 8.05
N HIS A 201 -20.44 21.78 8.48
CA HIS A 201 -19.34 20.97 7.97
C HIS A 201 -19.73 20.05 6.79
N HIS A 202 -21.03 19.83 6.53
CA HIS A 202 -21.50 18.84 5.55
C HIS A 202 -21.68 19.33 4.10
N THR A 203 -21.62 20.63 3.83
CA THR A 203 -21.85 21.17 2.47
C THR A 203 -20.61 21.12 1.56
N GLY A 204 -19.43 20.74 2.04
CA GLY A 204 -18.19 20.69 1.25
C GLY A 204 -17.61 19.30 0.94
N HIS A 205 -18.18 18.23 1.49
CA HIS A 205 -17.53 16.90 1.50
C HIS A 205 -18.37 15.74 0.96
N ARG A 206 -19.64 15.94 0.60
CA ARG A 206 -20.55 14.84 0.25
C ARG A 206 -20.30 14.16 -1.11
N ASP A 207 -19.57 14.79 -2.03
CA ASP A 207 -19.35 14.20 -3.37
C ASP A 207 -18.05 13.38 -3.49
N GLY A 208 -17.22 13.28 -2.46
CA GLY A 208 -15.84 12.76 -2.61
C GLY A 208 -15.68 11.24 -2.67
N GLY A 209 -16.56 10.49 -2.01
CA GLY A 209 -16.44 9.03 -1.86
C GLY A 209 -17.16 8.23 -2.94
N ALA A 210 -18.41 8.61 -3.24
CA ALA A 210 -19.24 7.93 -4.24
C ALA A 210 -18.88 8.29 -5.70
N ALA A 211 -18.19 9.42 -5.93
CA ALA A 211 -17.83 9.87 -7.29
C ALA A 211 -16.53 9.27 -7.85
N LEU A 212 -15.77 8.49 -7.07
CA LEU A 212 -14.51 7.89 -7.51
C LEU A 212 -14.71 6.62 -8.34
N LEU A 213 -15.70 5.83 -7.96
CA LEU A 213 -16.24 4.73 -8.75
C LEU A 213 -17.31 5.37 -9.65
N PRO A 214 -17.30 5.14 -10.97
CA PRO A 214 -18.33 5.71 -11.81
C PRO A 214 -19.70 5.24 -11.29
N ALA A 215 -20.72 6.08 -11.41
CA ALA A 215 -22.11 5.63 -11.37
C ALA A 215 -22.38 4.76 -12.62
N VAL A 216 -21.61 3.69 -12.79
CA VAL A 216 -21.98 2.62 -13.70
C VAL A 216 -23.20 2.02 -13.05
N SER A 217 -24.30 1.97 -13.79
CA SER A 217 -25.44 1.12 -13.44
C SER A 217 -24.92 -0.32 -13.46
N PHE A 218 -24.33 -0.74 -12.34
CA PHE A 218 -23.90 -2.10 -12.12
C PHE A 218 -25.16 -2.97 -12.26
N SER A 219 -25.02 -4.11 -12.92
CA SER A 219 -26.08 -5.13 -12.82
C SER A 219 -26.38 -5.42 -11.34
N ALA A 220 -27.61 -5.82 -11.00
CA ALA A 220 -27.96 -6.18 -9.62
C ALA A 220 -27.00 -7.24 -9.04
N LEU A 221 -26.49 -8.14 -9.89
CA LEU A 221 -25.46 -9.10 -9.52
C LEU A 221 -24.10 -8.43 -9.24
N GLY A 222 -23.69 -7.43 -10.04
CA GLY A 222 -22.49 -6.63 -9.79
C GLY A 222 -22.51 -5.92 -8.43
N GLN A 223 -23.63 -5.31 -8.08
CA GLN A 223 -23.76 -4.69 -6.75
C GLN A 223 -23.76 -5.72 -5.61
N LEU A 224 -24.34 -6.91 -5.83
CA LEU A 224 -24.29 -8.02 -4.87
C LEU A 224 -22.85 -8.41 -4.55
N TRP A 225 -22.00 -8.57 -5.58
CA TRP A 225 -20.58 -8.86 -5.40
C TRP A 225 -19.85 -7.79 -4.57
N LEU A 226 -20.11 -6.51 -4.86
CA LEU A 226 -19.43 -5.39 -4.18
C LEU A 226 -19.77 -5.28 -2.69
N THR A 227 -20.85 -5.92 -2.25
CA THR A 227 -21.38 -5.79 -0.90
C THR A 227 -21.40 -7.11 -0.13
N ALA A 228 -21.06 -8.24 -0.76
CA ALA A 228 -20.96 -9.53 -0.10
C ALA A 228 -19.57 -9.79 0.47
N SER A 229 -19.46 -10.64 1.49
CA SER A 229 -18.15 -11.08 1.97
C SER A 229 -17.53 -12.09 1.00
N PRO A 230 -16.20 -12.05 0.80
CA PRO A 230 -15.53 -13.03 -0.03
C PRO A 230 -15.71 -14.46 0.49
N PRO A 231 -15.99 -15.45 -0.40
CA PRO A 231 -16.06 -16.85 -0.02
C PRO A 231 -14.66 -17.39 0.34
N PRO A 232 -14.55 -18.49 1.12
CA PRO A 232 -13.26 -19.09 1.45
C PRO A 232 -12.43 -19.45 0.21
N LYS A 233 -13.09 -20.08 -0.77
CA LYS A 233 -12.56 -20.38 -2.11
C LYS A 233 -13.21 -19.46 -3.13
N GLY A 234 -12.39 -18.69 -3.85
CA GLY A 234 -12.90 -17.70 -4.79
C GLY A 234 -13.37 -18.29 -6.12
N ILE A 235 -13.91 -17.43 -6.98
CA ILE A 235 -14.41 -17.74 -8.32
C ILE A 235 -13.35 -18.45 -9.18
N ALA A 236 -12.08 -18.11 -9.00
CA ALA A 236 -10.95 -18.72 -9.69
C ALA A 236 -10.84 -20.23 -9.41
N ALA A 237 -11.17 -20.68 -8.20
CA ALA A 237 -11.05 -22.07 -7.78
C ALA A 237 -12.18 -22.98 -8.29
N MET A 238 -13.19 -22.41 -8.95
CA MET A 238 -14.34 -23.19 -9.46
C MET A 238 -13.91 -24.12 -10.62
N PRO A 239 -14.52 -25.31 -10.74
CA PRO A 239 -14.30 -26.16 -11.91
C PRO A 239 -14.66 -25.42 -13.22
N PRO A 240 -14.01 -25.70 -14.36
CA PRO A 240 -14.31 -25.01 -15.63
C PRO A 240 -15.80 -25.05 -16.03
N SER A 241 -16.50 -26.16 -15.79
CA SER A 241 -17.93 -26.33 -16.06
C SER A 241 -18.82 -25.41 -15.21
N ALA A 242 -18.49 -25.24 -13.93
CA ALA A 242 -19.25 -24.41 -12.99
C ALA A 242 -18.83 -22.92 -13.02
N GLY A 243 -17.56 -22.66 -13.34
CA GLY A 243 -16.94 -21.35 -13.19
C GLY A 243 -17.01 -20.43 -14.41
N ALA A 244 -17.32 -20.93 -15.60
CA ALA A 244 -17.27 -20.12 -16.83
C ALA A 244 -18.17 -18.86 -16.77
N LEU A 245 -19.45 -19.05 -16.40
CA LEU A 245 -20.42 -17.96 -16.33
C LEU A 245 -20.12 -16.96 -15.19
N PRO A 246 -19.85 -17.40 -13.93
CA PRO A 246 -19.43 -16.49 -12.86
C PRO A 246 -18.17 -15.69 -13.20
N ARG A 247 -17.17 -16.32 -13.83
CA ARG A 247 -15.93 -15.65 -14.24
C ARG A 247 -16.19 -14.57 -15.29
N ALA A 248 -16.97 -14.89 -16.33
CA ALA A 248 -17.32 -13.94 -17.38
C ALA A 248 -18.12 -12.75 -16.82
N HIS A 249 -19.08 -13.00 -15.93
CA HIS A 249 -19.86 -11.94 -15.28
C HIS A 249 -18.98 -11.05 -14.39
N PHE A 250 -18.15 -11.64 -13.53
CA PHE A 250 -17.21 -10.89 -12.69
C PHE A 250 -16.29 -10.02 -13.55
N GLN A 251 -15.72 -10.58 -14.63
CA GLN A 251 -14.82 -9.85 -15.52
C GLN A 251 -15.52 -8.67 -16.20
N ALA A 252 -16.71 -8.88 -16.76
CA ALA A 252 -17.44 -7.84 -17.49
C ALA A 252 -18.03 -6.76 -16.56
N ALA A 253 -18.59 -7.17 -15.41
CA ALA A 253 -19.35 -6.28 -14.54
C ALA A 253 -18.49 -5.51 -13.52
N LEU A 254 -17.35 -6.07 -13.11
CA LEU A 254 -16.54 -5.51 -12.02
C LEU A 254 -15.10 -5.23 -12.45
N TRP A 255 -14.42 -6.23 -13.03
CA TRP A 255 -13.00 -6.13 -13.29
C TRP A 255 -12.65 -5.20 -14.46
N GLN A 256 -13.31 -5.35 -15.61
CA GLN A 256 -13.04 -4.52 -16.78
C GLN A 256 -13.36 -3.04 -16.52
N PRO A 257 -14.49 -2.67 -15.87
CA PRO A 257 -14.74 -1.28 -15.48
C PRO A 257 -13.66 -0.67 -14.57
N LEU A 258 -13.10 -1.47 -13.64
CA LEU A 258 -11.96 -1.04 -12.83
C LEU A 258 -10.73 -0.76 -13.69
N ARG A 259 -10.40 -1.65 -14.64
CA ARG A 259 -9.26 -1.47 -15.55
C ARG A 259 -9.41 -0.21 -16.40
N ASP A 260 -10.57 -0.04 -17.03
CA ASP A 260 -10.89 1.15 -17.83
C ASP A 260 -10.74 2.42 -16.98
N ARG A 261 -11.10 2.35 -15.70
CA ARG A 261 -10.93 3.47 -14.76
C ARG A 261 -9.46 3.78 -14.48
N LEU A 262 -8.62 2.76 -14.23
CA LEU A 262 -7.19 2.94 -14.04
C LEU A 262 -6.54 3.56 -15.28
N GLU A 263 -6.92 3.11 -16.49
CA GLU A 263 -6.47 3.68 -17.76
C GLU A 263 -6.91 5.15 -17.94
N GLN A 264 -8.18 5.47 -17.62
CA GLN A 264 -8.67 6.85 -17.63
C GLN A 264 -7.89 7.75 -16.68
N LEU A 265 -7.51 7.26 -15.50
CA LEU A 265 -6.69 8.03 -14.56
C LEU A 265 -5.28 8.29 -15.13
N THR A 266 -4.69 7.33 -15.82
CA THR A 266 -3.39 7.52 -16.50
C THR A 266 -3.51 8.53 -17.64
N GLU A 267 -4.58 8.46 -18.45
CA GLU A 267 -4.80 9.42 -19.52
C GLU A 267 -5.07 10.84 -18.98
N GLU A 268 -5.71 10.95 -17.83
CA GLU A 268 -5.88 12.22 -17.11
C GLU A 268 -4.54 12.83 -16.70
N ILE A 269 -3.57 12.03 -16.24
CA ILE A 269 -2.21 12.49 -15.95
C ILE A 269 -1.56 13.04 -17.23
N ARG A 270 -1.59 12.28 -18.33
CA ARG A 270 -1.04 12.71 -19.63
C ARG A 270 -1.68 13.98 -20.14
N ARG A 271 -3.00 14.12 -19.98
CA ARG A 271 -3.75 15.32 -20.34
C ARG A 271 -3.25 16.54 -19.55
N ARG A 272 -3.14 16.42 -18.22
CA ARG A 272 -2.65 17.52 -17.36
C ARG A 272 -1.20 17.91 -17.67
N GLN A 273 -0.35 16.93 -17.97
CA GLN A 273 1.04 17.20 -18.38
C GLN A 273 1.13 17.92 -19.73
N ARG A 274 0.38 17.48 -20.75
CA ARG A 274 0.29 18.17 -22.06
C ARG A 274 -0.23 19.60 -21.89
N ALA A 275 -1.15 19.79 -20.95
CA ALA A 275 -1.65 21.10 -20.56
C ALA A 275 -0.70 21.89 -19.65
N LYS A 276 0.50 21.40 -19.35
CA LYS A 276 1.55 22.04 -18.53
C LYS A 276 1.11 22.38 -17.09
N TYR A 277 0.28 21.52 -16.49
CA TYR A 277 0.00 21.62 -15.05
C TYR A 277 1.30 21.42 -14.26
N ARG A 278 1.35 21.93 -13.02
CA ARG A 278 2.45 21.58 -12.12
C ARG A 278 2.43 20.08 -11.91
N ILE A 279 3.61 19.49 -11.85
CA ILE A 279 3.76 18.04 -11.66
C ILE A 279 3.01 17.54 -10.41
N HIS A 280 2.98 18.29 -9.30
CA HIS A 280 2.21 17.97 -8.09
C HIS A 280 0.68 17.96 -8.30
N ASP A 281 0.19 18.74 -9.27
CA ASP A 281 -1.23 18.89 -9.61
C ASP A 281 -1.65 17.91 -10.74
N CYS A 282 -0.71 17.20 -11.37
CA CYS A 282 -0.98 16.25 -12.46
C CYS A 282 -1.56 14.92 -11.99
N PHE A 283 -1.26 14.47 -10.77
CA PHE A 283 -1.82 13.22 -10.26
C PHE A 283 -3.30 13.42 -9.84
N PRO A 284 -4.25 12.62 -10.36
CA PRO A 284 -5.68 12.87 -10.17
C PRO A 284 -6.22 12.46 -8.80
N LEU A 285 -5.56 11.53 -8.12
CA LEU A 285 -6.01 11.00 -6.82
C LEU A 285 -5.29 11.68 -5.64
N GLN A 286 -6.00 11.86 -4.55
CA GLN A 286 -5.45 12.21 -3.24
C GLN A 286 -5.10 10.95 -2.45
N GLY A 287 -4.28 11.04 -1.40
CA GLY A 287 -3.80 9.85 -0.68
C GLY A 287 -4.93 8.98 -0.10
N HIS A 288 -5.99 9.57 0.47
CA HIS A 288 -7.15 8.78 0.91
C HIS A 288 -7.88 8.07 -0.25
N GLN A 289 -7.89 8.67 -1.45
CA GLN A 289 -8.51 8.09 -2.64
C GLN A 289 -7.68 6.92 -3.18
N ILE A 290 -6.35 7.00 -3.09
CA ILE A 290 -5.43 5.88 -3.37
C ILE A 290 -5.77 4.70 -2.45
N VAL A 291 -5.99 4.95 -1.15
CA VAL A 291 -6.38 3.90 -0.18
C VAL A 291 -7.74 3.29 -0.49
N VAL A 292 -8.72 4.09 -0.93
CA VAL A 292 -10.04 3.59 -1.35
C VAL A 292 -9.92 2.66 -2.55
N VAL A 293 -9.17 3.05 -3.59
CA VAL A 293 -8.94 2.20 -4.78
C VAL A 293 -8.22 0.92 -4.37
N LYS A 294 -7.20 1.00 -3.52
CA LYS A 294 -6.50 -0.16 -2.96
C LYS A 294 -7.47 -1.14 -2.28
N HIS A 295 -8.31 -0.67 -1.35
CA HIS A 295 -9.24 -1.56 -0.64
C HIS A 295 -10.29 -2.18 -1.57
N HIS A 296 -10.76 -1.43 -2.56
CA HIS A 296 -11.66 -1.96 -3.57
C HIS A 296 -11.01 -3.10 -4.38
N ILE A 297 -9.74 -2.96 -4.76
CA ILE A 297 -8.99 -4.01 -5.49
C ILE A 297 -8.75 -5.24 -4.61
N ILE A 298 -8.39 -5.06 -3.33
CA ILE A 298 -8.29 -6.18 -2.38
C ILE A 298 -9.61 -6.94 -2.31
N HIS A 299 -10.73 -6.23 -2.13
CA HIS A 299 -12.05 -6.86 -2.07
C HIS A 299 -12.37 -7.68 -3.33
N LEU A 300 -12.16 -7.09 -4.51
CA LEU A 300 -12.42 -7.78 -5.78
C LEU A 300 -11.52 -9.01 -5.97
N THR A 301 -10.25 -8.91 -5.61
CA THR A 301 -9.31 -10.03 -5.72
C THR A 301 -9.57 -11.10 -4.66
N GLU A 302 -10.08 -10.76 -3.47
CA GLU A 302 -10.58 -11.74 -2.49
C GLU A 302 -11.79 -12.50 -3.01
N LEU A 303 -12.73 -11.84 -3.69
CA LEU A 303 -13.84 -12.55 -4.34
C LEU A 303 -13.34 -13.53 -5.42
N TRP A 304 -12.31 -13.13 -6.15
CA TRP A 304 -11.74 -13.94 -7.21
C TRP A 304 -10.91 -15.12 -6.70
N TYR A 305 -9.97 -14.89 -5.78
CA TYR A 305 -9.04 -15.91 -5.28
C TYR A 305 -9.54 -16.65 -4.02
N GLY A 306 -10.41 -16.02 -3.24
CA GLY A 306 -10.96 -16.54 -1.99
C GLY A 306 -10.33 -15.91 -0.76
N SER A 307 -11.10 -15.80 0.33
CA SER A 307 -10.64 -15.20 1.59
C SER A 307 -9.54 -16.01 2.28
N GLU A 308 -9.45 -17.32 2.03
CA GLU A 308 -8.36 -18.16 2.57
C GLU A 308 -7.01 -17.77 1.96
N ARG A 309 -7.00 -17.38 0.68
CA ARG A 309 -5.82 -16.87 0.00
C ARG A 309 -5.65 -15.37 0.16
N GLY A 310 -6.69 -14.64 0.53
CA GLY A 310 -6.65 -13.18 0.68
C GLY A 310 -6.51 -12.43 -0.65
N GLY A 311 -6.64 -11.11 -0.57
CA GLY A 311 -6.58 -10.23 -1.74
C GLY A 311 -5.17 -9.83 -2.12
N ASN A 312 -5.00 -9.43 -3.37
CA ASN A 312 -3.74 -8.93 -3.90
C ASN A 312 -3.89 -7.57 -4.60
N LEU A 313 -2.77 -6.89 -4.79
CA LEU A 313 -2.68 -5.54 -5.33
C LEU A 313 -1.79 -5.48 -6.58
N SER A 314 -1.59 -6.59 -7.26
CA SER A 314 -0.67 -6.67 -8.40
C SER A 314 -1.02 -5.68 -9.52
N ILE A 315 -2.29 -5.61 -9.95
CA ILE A 315 -2.73 -4.62 -10.95
C ILE A 315 -2.56 -3.18 -10.45
N PHE A 316 -2.81 -2.95 -9.16
CA PHE A 316 -2.70 -1.63 -8.57
C PHE A 316 -1.25 -1.18 -8.54
N TYR A 317 -0.33 -2.08 -8.17
CA TYR A 317 1.11 -1.87 -8.22
C TYR A 317 1.56 -1.53 -9.63
N ALA A 318 1.19 -2.34 -10.63
CA ALA A 318 1.58 -2.11 -12.02
C ALA A 318 1.11 -0.75 -12.53
N TRP A 319 -0.18 -0.46 -12.37
CA TRP A 319 -0.76 0.84 -12.72
C TRP A 319 -0.08 1.99 -11.97
N PHE A 320 0.16 1.84 -10.67
CA PHE A 320 0.76 2.89 -9.86
C PHE A 320 2.18 3.21 -10.31
N MET A 321 3.00 2.20 -10.60
CA MET A 321 4.36 2.39 -11.13
C MET A 321 4.34 3.09 -12.49
N GLU A 322 3.47 2.65 -13.41
CA GLU A 322 3.29 3.29 -14.72
C GLU A 322 2.79 4.73 -14.58
N ALA A 323 1.84 4.98 -13.68
CA ALA A 323 1.31 6.31 -13.43
C ALA A 323 2.39 7.24 -12.86
N MET A 324 3.26 6.75 -11.97
CA MET A 324 4.41 7.52 -11.45
C MET A 324 5.46 7.81 -12.53
N GLN A 325 5.71 6.85 -13.41
CA GLN A 325 6.59 7.02 -14.56
C GLN A 325 6.02 8.08 -15.53
N VAL A 326 4.76 7.95 -15.93
CA VAL A 326 4.06 8.94 -16.75
C VAL A 326 4.10 10.30 -16.09
N LEU A 327 3.82 10.40 -14.79
CA LEU A 327 3.85 11.65 -14.02
C LEU A 327 5.22 12.34 -14.05
N GLY A 328 6.30 11.61 -14.30
CA GLY A 328 7.68 12.11 -14.32
C GLY A 328 8.38 12.02 -12.95
N VAL A 329 7.88 11.18 -12.04
CA VAL A 329 8.53 10.91 -10.75
C VAL A 329 9.82 10.11 -10.94
N THR A 330 9.85 9.18 -11.89
CA THR A 330 11.07 8.47 -12.27
C THR A 330 11.95 9.36 -13.14
N ALA A 331 13.27 9.27 -12.96
CA ALA A 331 14.25 10.03 -13.71
C ALA A 331 14.29 9.66 -15.20
N TYR A 332 13.88 8.44 -15.53
CA TYR A 332 13.75 7.92 -16.88
C TYR A 332 12.76 6.73 -16.88
N ASN A 333 12.36 6.29 -18.05
CA ASN A 333 11.63 5.04 -18.21
C ASN A 333 12.64 3.91 -18.35
N TYR A 334 12.45 2.81 -17.63
CA TYR A 334 13.36 1.66 -17.76
C TYR A 334 13.37 1.10 -19.19
N SER A 335 12.23 1.15 -19.90
CA SER A 335 12.10 0.73 -21.30
C SER A 335 12.96 1.54 -22.28
N ASP A 336 13.43 2.72 -21.88
CA ASP A 336 14.26 3.58 -22.74
C ASP A 336 15.75 3.23 -22.62
N LEU A 337 16.12 2.37 -21.67
CA LEU A 337 17.50 1.90 -21.53
C LEU A 337 17.75 0.72 -22.47
N PRO A 338 18.89 0.68 -23.17
CA PRO A 338 19.34 -0.52 -23.87
C PRO A 338 19.49 -1.68 -22.89
N VAL A 339 18.86 -2.80 -23.21
CA VAL A 339 18.96 -4.05 -22.46
C VAL A 339 19.36 -5.16 -23.43
N GLU A 340 20.42 -5.86 -23.09
CA GLU A 340 20.91 -7.04 -23.79
C GLU A 340 20.68 -8.27 -22.88
N THR A 341 20.52 -9.44 -23.47
CA THR A 341 20.47 -10.72 -22.75
C THR A 341 21.56 -11.62 -23.28
N SER A 342 22.22 -12.37 -22.40
CA SER A 342 23.15 -13.43 -22.83
C SER A 342 22.41 -14.47 -23.69
N PRO A 343 23.12 -15.22 -24.55
CA PRO A 343 22.50 -16.19 -25.46
C PRO A 343 21.65 -17.26 -24.76
N ASP A 344 22.00 -17.62 -23.52
CA ASP A 344 21.31 -18.59 -22.66
C ASP A 344 20.27 -17.95 -21.72
N GLY A 345 20.13 -16.61 -21.74
CA GLY A 345 19.20 -15.86 -20.89
C GLY A 345 19.57 -15.76 -19.41
N TRP A 346 20.73 -16.27 -18.98
CA TRP A 346 21.18 -16.23 -17.58
C TRP A 346 21.59 -14.83 -17.10
N ALA A 347 22.06 -13.98 -18.01
CA ALA A 347 22.44 -12.61 -17.72
C ALA A 347 21.58 -11.63 -18.52
N THR A 348 21.00 -10.65 -17.83
CA THR A 348 20.40 -9.47 -18.42
C THR A 348 21.30 -8.28 -18.14
N VAL A 349 21.81 -7.66 -19.19
CA VAL A 349 22.76 -6.55 -19.16
C VAL A 349 22.01 -5.25 -19.46
N VAL A 350 22.02 -4.33 -18.50
CA VAL A 350 21.46 -2.98 -18.65
C VAL A 350 22.59 -1.99 -18.87
N ASP A 351 22.48 -1.17 -19.91
CA ASP A 351 23.50 -0.16 -20.22
C ASP A 351 23.55 0.95 -19.14
N GLY A 352 24.60 0.93 -18.33
CA GLY A 352 24.79 1.87 -17.24
C GLY A 352 25.21 3.27 -17.70
N ASP A 353 25.79 3.42 -18.89
CA ASP A 353 26.14 4.73 -19.44
C ASP A 353 24.92 5.43 -20.04
N ALA A 354 24.03 4.70 -20.70
CA ALA A 354 22.73 5.21 -21.11
C ALA A 354 21.93 5.70 -19.88
N ARG A 355 21.93 4.91 -18.80
CA ARG A 355 21.34 5.31 -17.52
C ARG A 355 22.00 6.57 -16.95
N ARG A 356 23.33 6.63 -16.92
CA ARG A 356 24.09 7.79 -16.42
C ARG A 356 23.72 9.05 -17.19
N LYS A 357 23.66 8.97 -18.53
CA LYS A 357 23.24 10.08 -19.40
C LYS A 357 21.80 10.51 -19.12
N ALA A 358 20.88 9.57 -18.89
CA ALA A 358 19.49 9.87 -18.56
C ALA A 358 19.32 10.58 -17.21
N LEU A 359 20.27 10.40 -16.28
CA LEU A 359 20.28 11.09 -14.98
C LEU A 359 20.84 12.53 -15.07
N VAL A 360 21.62 12.88 -16.11
CA VAL A 360 22.19 14.22 -16.28
C VAL A 360 21.06 15.25 -16.44
N GLY A 361 21.03 16.26 -15.57
CA GLY A 361 20.04 17.36 -15.61
C GLY A 361 18.75 17.13 -14.79
N ARG A 362 18.55 15.94 -14.22
CA ARG A 362 17.38 15.64 -13.35
C ARG A 362 17.57 16.03 -11.88
N SER A 363 18.81 16.30 -11.44
CA SER A 363 19.16 16.62 -10.05
C SER A 363 18.70 18.02 -9.56
N GLY A 364 18.06 18.83 -10.41
CA GLY A 364 17.67 20.23 -10.11
C GLY A 364 16.17 20.51 -9.99
N THR A 365 15.29 19.51 -10.03
CA THR A 365 13.83 19.72 -9.99
C THR A 365 13.33 20.30 -8.67
N ASP A 366 13.90 19.86 -7.55
CA ASP A 366 13.54 20.36 -6.21
C ASP A 366 14.08 21.79 -6.00
N SER A 367 15.29 22.09 -6.49
CA SER A 367 15.86 23.44 -6.41
C SER A 367 15.10 24.44 -7.28
N ALA A 368 14.62 24.03 -8.46
CA ALA A 368 13.74 24.85 -9.30
C ALA A 368 12.37 25.11 -8.66
N TYR A 369 11.80 24.12 -7.96
CA TYR A 369 10.56 24.28 -7.19
C TYR A 369 10.75 25.29 -6.04
N VAL A 370 11.82 25.15 -5.27
CA VAL A 370 12.15 26.10 -4.19
C VAL A 370 12.39 27.51 -4.75
N ALA A 371 13.12 27.63 -5.86
CA ALA A 371 13.39 28.92 -6.50
C ALA A 371 12.13 29.66 -7.00
N THR A 372 11.02 28.95 -7.22
CA THR A 372 9.73 29.53 -7.65
C THR A 372 8.72 29.70 -6.51
N GLY A 373 9.18 29.68 -5.25
CA GLY A 373 8.37 29.91 -4.05
C GLY A 373 7.73 28.64 -3.47
N GLY A 374 8.31 27.48 -3.77
CA GLY A 374 8.06 26.23 -3.05
C GLY A 374 8.89 26.17 -1.76
N VAL A 375 8.40 25.47 -0.75
CA VAL A 375 9.19 25.14 0.45
C VAL A 375 9.81 23.77 0.25
N ALA A 376 11.10 23.60 0.59
CA ALA A 376 11.75 22.29 0.56
C ALA A 376 10.98 21.30 1.44
N GLN A 377 10.54 20.19 0.83
CA GLN A 377 9.65 19.21 1.46
C GLN A 377 10.34 17.88 1.76
N LYS A 378 11.62 17.73 1.40
CA LYS A 378 12.43 16.58 1.79
C LYS A 378 12.67 16.58 3.30
N GLN A 379 12.51 15.42 3.91
CA GLN A 379 12.81 15.15 5.32
C GLN A 379 13.23 13.69 5.48
N GLY A 380 13.81 13.38 6.63
CA GLY A 380 14.31 12.04 6.95
C GLY A 380 15.82 11.94 6.90
N ARG A 381 16.30 10.76 7.28
CA ARG A 381 17.71 10.42 7.44
C ARG A 381 18.32 10.00 6.09
N SER A 382 17.49 9.42 5.22
CA SER A 382 17.90 8.91 3.92
C SER A 382 17.28 9.69 2.77
N ALA A 383 17.95 9.65 1.60
CA ALA A 383 17.44 10.21 0.35
C ALA A 383 16.10 9.58 -0.09
N ILE A 384 15.75 8.39 0.43
CA ILE A 384 14.53 7.67 0.07
C ILE A 384 13.35 7.93 1.01
N ASP A 385 13.53 8.65 2.13
CA ASP A 385 12.53 8.86 3.20
C ASP A 385 11.33 9.76 2.83
N ASN A 386 11.12 10.00 1.55
CA ASN A 386 10.06 10.88 1.05
C ASN A 386 8.63 10.36 1.33
N THR A 387 8.46 9.16 1.90
CA THR A 387 7.15 8.68 2.38
C THR A 387 6.71 9.43 3.64
N VAL A 388 7.65 10.03 4.37
CA VAL A 388 7.31 10.93 5.46
C VAL A 388 7.30 12.36 4.91
N LEU A 389 6.18 13.07 5.05
CA LEU A 389 6.04 14.46 4.61
C LEU A 389 6.29 15.44 5.74
N ARG A 390 7.02 16.53 5.49
CA ARG A 390 7.19 17.59 6.49
C ARG A 390 5.86 18.28 6.78
N ASN A 391 5.38 18.22 8.03
CA ASN A 391 4.13 18.86 8.43
C ASN A 391 4.29 19.88 9.57
N VAL A 392 5.43 19.89 10.25
CA VAL A 392 5.76 20.86 11.30
C VAL A 392 6.66 21.95 10.71
N PHE A 393 6.22 23.20 10.82
CA PHE A 393 6.87 24.35 10.20
C PHE A 393 7.02 25.51 11.18
N PHE A 394 7.99 26.37 10.88
CA PHE A 394 7.97 27.72 11.43
C PHE A 394 6.75 28.49 10.90
N PRO A 395 6.21 29.47 11.65
CA PRO A 395 5.04 30.23 11.23
C PRO A 395 5.21 30.93 9.87
N TRP A 396 6.41 31.46 9.61
CA TRP A 396 6.73 32.12 8.34
C TRP A 396 6.79 31.13 7.17
N GLU A 397 7.37 29.93 7.35
CA GLU A 397 7.39 28.87 6.33
C GLU A 397 5.97 28.40 6.00
N ALA A 398 5.14 28.18 7.03
CA ALA A 398 3.75 27.76 6.84
C ALA A 398 2.93 28.84 6.13
N ARG A 399 3.16 30.12 6.43
CA ARG A 399 2.52 31.24 5.73
C ARG A 399 2.94 31.28 4.26
N GLU A 400 4.22 31.10 3.97
CA GLU A 400 4.75 31.00 2.61
C GLU A 400 4.11 29.85 1.83
N LEU A 401 4.03 28.68 2.46
CA LEU A 401 3.45 27.48 1.89
C LEU A 401 1.94 27.60 1.64
N LEU A 402 1.18 28.00 2.66
CA LEU A 402 -0.29 28.00 2.63
C LEU A 402 -0.85 29.25 1.95
N VAL A 403 -0.50 30.43 2.47
CA VAL A 403 -1.01 31.71 1.98
C VAL A 403 -0.38 32.04 0.64
N GLY A 404 0.93 31.80 0.47
CA GLY A 404 1.58 31.95 -0.84
C GLY A 404 0.94 31.08 -1.92
N ARG A 405 0.58 29.82 -1.62
CA ARG A 405 -0.16 28.97 -2.57
C ARG A 405 -1.54 29.54 -2.91
N LEU A 406 -2.30 30.00 -1.91
CA LEU A 406 -3.62 30.60 -2.13
C LEU A 406 -3.53 31.87 -2.97
N LEU A 407 -2.57 32.75 -2.68
CA LEU A 407 -2.32 33.96 -3.45
C LEU A 407 -1.92 33.64 -4.90
N ARG A 408 -1.01 32.68 -5.11
CA ARG A 408 -0.66 32.21 -6.47
C ARG A 408 -1.88 31.67 -7.22
N LYS A 409 -2.75 30.90 -6.56
CA LYS A 409 -3.99 30.37 -7.16
C LYS A 409 -4.98 31.49 -7.48
N PHE A 410 -5.14 32.46 -6.59
CA PHE A 410 -5.97 33.63 -6.79
C PHE A 410 -5.48 34.47 -7.97
N LEU A 411 -4.19 34.81 -8.00
CA LEU A 411 -3.56 35.53 -9.09
C LEU A 411 -3.70 34.77 -10.42
N SER A 412 -3.46 33.45 -10.43
CA SER A 412 -3.68 32.62 -11.63
C SER A 412 -5.13 32.66 -12.12
N ARG A 413 -6.12 32.68 -11.21
CA ARG A 413 -7.54 32.84 -11.57
C ARG A 413 -7.85 34.22 -12.15
N LEU A 414 -7.16 35.28 -11.71
CA LEU A 414 -7.30 36.60 -12.34
C LEU A 414 -6.73 36.61 -13.76
N LEU A 415 -5.59 35.95 -13.98
CA LEU A 415 -4.98 35.79 -15.31
C LEU A 415 -5.90 34.99 -16.26
N SER A 416 -6.45 33.89 -15.75
CA SER A 416 -7.50 33.05 -16.36
C SER A 416 -8.71 33.88 -16.78
N LEU A 417 -9.32 34.64 -15.86
CA LEU A 417 -10.44 35.54 -16.15
C LEU A 417 -10.11 36.57 -17.23
N ARG A 418 -8.91 37.16 -17.20
CA ARG A 418 -8.45 38.07 -18.25
C ARG A 418 -8.41 37.37 -19.60
N GLN A 419 -7.85 36.16 -19.68
CA GLN A 419 -7.87 35.37 -20.93
C GLN A 419 -9.27 35.00 -21.40
N ARG A 420 -10.22 34.70 -20.51
CA ARG A 420 -11.64 34.50 -20.90
C ARG A 420 -12.22 35.75 -21.53
N CYS A 421 -11.95 36.93 -20.96
CA CYS A 421 -12.39 38.19 -21.54
C CYS A 421 -11.79 38.41 -22.94
N LEU A 422 -10.50 38.08 -23.14
CA LEU A 422 -9.85 38.11 -24.46
C LEU A 422 -10.58 37.17 -25.44
N LEU A 423 -10.74 35.89 -25.06
CA LEU A 423 -11.36 34.86 -25.88
C LEU A 423 -12.81 35.18 -26.25
N ARG A 424 -13.60 35.75 -25.32
CA ARG A 424 -14.99 36.18 -25.61
C ARG A 424 -15.04 37.28 -26.65
N LYS A 425 -14.20 38.31 -26.52
CA LYS A 425 -14.11 39.41 -27.51
C LYS A 425 -13.70 38.89 -28.89
N LEU A 426 -12.72 37.99 -28.93
CA LEU A 426 -12.30 37.34 -30.18
C LEU A 426 -13.42 36.47 -30.76
N SER A 427 -14.14 35.74 -29.91
CA SER A 427 -15.26 34.89 -30.35
C SER A 427 -16.37 35.71 -31.00
N GLN A 428 -16.71 36.85 -30.39
CA GLN A 428 -17.67 37.79 -30.95
C GLN A 428 -17.20 38.41 -32.27
N ARG A 429 -15.92 38.79 -32.36
CA ARG A 429 -15.36 39.41 -33.57
C ARG A 429 -15.30 38.45 -34.75
N LEU A 430 -14.90 37.20 -34.51
CA LEU A 430 -14.68 36.20 -35.57
C LEU A 430 -15.92 35.36 -35.88
N GLY A 431 -16.99 35.46 -35.07
CA GLY A 431 -18.17 34.60 -35.21
C GLY A 431 -17.89 33.11 -34.92
N LEU A 432 -16.85 32.82 -34.13
CA LEU A 432 -16.40 31.46 -33.78
C LEU A 432 -16.36 31.33 -32.25
N ASP A 433 -16.87 30.26 -31.65
CA ASP A 433 -16.81 30.06 -30.20
C ASP A 433 -15.41 29.59 -29.73
N ILE A 434 -14.43 30.48 -29.84
CA ILE A 434 -13.03 30.21 -29.47
C ILE A 434 -12.92 29.92 -27.98
N LEU A 435 -13.79 30.50 -27.14
CA LEU A 435 -13.80 30.22 -25.70
C LEU A 435 -14.09 28.74 -25.44
N ARG A 436 -15.13 28.18 -26.05
CA ARG A 436 -15.44 26.75 -25.93
C ARG A 436 -14.31 25.88 -26.47
N LEU A 437 -13.73 26.26 -27.60
CA LEU A 437 -12.57 25.54 -28.17
C LEU A 437 -11.34 25.59 -27.25
N ALA A 438 -11.13 26.69 -26.51
CA ALA A 438 -10.02 26.82 -25.55
C ALA A 438 -10.25 26.06 -24.23
N HIS A 439 -11.49 25.63 -23.96
CA HIS A 439 -11.81 24.75 -22.84
C HIS A 439 -11.71 23.27 -23.18
N ASP A 440 -11.80 22.93 -24.47
CA ASP A 440 -11.62 21.57 -24.94
C ASP A 440 -10.15 21.30 -25.32
N SER A 441 -9.51 20.43 -24.55
CA SER A 441 -8.12 20.01 -24.78
C SER A 441 -7.83 19.47 -26.18
N ARG A 442 -8.83 18.87 -26.86
CA ARG A 442 -8.68 18.36 -28.23
C ARG A 442 -8.62 19.49 -29.26
N SER A 443 -9.15 20.65 -28.89
CA SER A 443 -9.31 21.82 -29.73
C SER A 443 -8.22 22.89 -29.52
N HIS A 444 -7.31 22.71 -28.56
CA HIS A 444 -6.23 23.67 -28.30
C HIS A 444 -5.36 23.94 -29.54
N HIS A 445 -5.10 22.94 -30.39
CA HIS A 445 -4.36 23.17 -31.64
C HIS A 445 -5.11 24.12 -32.58
N THR A 446 -6.41 23.92 -32.76
CA THR A 446 -7.29 24.80 -33.54
C THR A 446 -7.24 26.22 -32.99
N VAL A 447 -7.31 26.40 -31.67
CA VAL A 447 -7.20 27.73 -31.05
C VAL A 447 -5.85 28.38 -31.37
N ARG A 448 -4.74 27.63 -31.30
CA ARG A 448 -3.42 28.17 -31.68
C ARG A 448 -3.38 28.61 -33.14
N CYS A 449 -3.93 27.81 -34.06
CA CYS A 449 -4.00 28.16 -35.48
C CYS A 449 -4.83 29.42 -35.72
N VAL A 450 -6.01 29.52 -35.10
CA VAL A 450 -6.88 30.69 -35.18
C VAL A 450 -6.14 31.93 -34.66
N LEU A 451 -5.55 31.86 -33.46
CA LEU A 451 -4.83 32.99 -32.87
C LEU A 451 -3.52 33.33 -33.58
N ALA A 452 -2.93 32.40 -34.33
CA ALA A 452 -1.74 32.64 -35.16
C ALA A 452 -2.11 33.37 -36.46
N ALA A 453 -3.29 33.11 -37.02
CA ALA A 453 -3.79 33.74 -38.24
C ALA A 453 -4.21 35.20 -38.06
N ILE A 454 -4.50 35.65 -36.82
CA ILE A 454 -4.88 37.03 -36.54
C ILE A 454 -3.62 37.93 -36.56
N PRO A 455 -3.55 38.94 -37.44
CA PRO A 455 -2.42 39.86 -37.50
C PRO A 455 -2.36 40.77 -36.27
N GLU A 456 -1.17 41.27 -35.93
CA GLU A 456 -0.98 42.12 -34.75
C GLU A 456 -1.83 43.40 -34.77
N GLU A 457 -2.04 43.98 -35.95
CA GLU A 457 -2.89 45.16 -36.12
C GLU A 457 -4.35 44.89 -35.76
N GLU A 458 -4.85 43.68 -35.99
CA GLU A 458 -6.20 43.30 -35.59
C GLU A 458 -6.32 43.09 -34.08
N PHE A 459 -5.29 42.54 -33.44
CA PHE A 459 -5.23 42.51 -31.96
C PHE A 459 -5.24 43.93 -31.36
N LYS A 460 -4.46 44.86 -31.93
CA LYS A 460 -4.47 46.28 -31.53
C LYS A 460 -5.85 46.91 -31.71
N ALA A 461 -6.53 46.65 -32.82
CA ALA A 461 -7.88 47.14 -33.09
C ALA A 461 -8.92 46.63 -32.07
N LEU A 462 -8.71 45.45 -31.50
CA LEU A 462 -9.53 44.90 -30.41
C LEU A 462 -9.16 45.44 -29.01
N GLY A 463 -8.22 46.38 -28.94
CA GLY A 463 -7.70 46.96 -27.70
C GLY A 463 -6.76 46.04 -26.94
N PHE A 464 -6.14 45.07 -27.61
CA PHE A 464 -5.16 44.18 -27.02
C PHE A 464 -3.75 44.59 -27.41
N ASN A 465 -2.81 44.47 -26.47
CA ASN A 465 -1.40 44.63 -26.78
C ASN A 465 -0.85 43.27 -27.27
N PRO A 466 -0.37 43.14 -28.53
CA PRO A 466 0.24 41.91 -29.04
C PRO A 466 1.45 41.43 -28.22
N SER A 467 2.12 42.35 -27.53
CA SER A 467 3.26 42.04 -26.64
C SER A 467 2.84 41.63 -25.22
N ASP A 468 1.54 41.56 -24.91
CA ASP A 468 1.05 41.08 -23.63
C ASP A 468 1.43 39.60 -23.43
N ARG A 469 2.22 39.31 -22.41
CA ARG A 469 2.67 37.95 -22.08
C ARG A 469 1.51 36.98 -21.89
N LEU A 470 0.34 37.43 -21.42
CA LEU A 470 -0.84 36.57 -21.27
C LEU A 470 -1.45 36.18 -22.62
N LEU A 471 -1.44 37.09 -23.59
CA LEU A 471 -1.88 36.82 -24.94
C LEU A 471 -0.87 35.92 -25.65
N GLN A 472 0.43 36.18 -25.51
CA GLN A 472 1.48 35.33 -26.05
C GLN A 472 1.41 33.90 -25.47
N LEU A 473 1.15 33.79 -24.16
CA LEU A 473 0.94 32.50 -23.51
C LEU A 473 -0.26 31.77 -24.11
N LEU A 474 -1.39 32.47 -24.31
CA LEU A 474 -2.60 31.92 -24.93
C LEU A 474 -2.37 31.50 -26.38
N ARG A 475 -1.63 32.30 -27.18
CA ARG A 475 -1.25 31.96 -28.57
C ARG A 475 -0.38 30.69 -28.62
N ARG A 476 0.52 30.53 -27.65
CA ARG A 476 1.41 29.37 -27.55
C ARG A 476 0.71 28.12 -27.04
N SER A 477 -0.18 28.25 -26.05
CA SER A 477 -0.86 27.12 -25.40
C SER A 477 -2.12 26.68 -26.14
N GLY A 478 -2.87 27.62 -26.73
CA GLY A 478 -4.23 27.40 -27.22
C GLY A 478 -5.26 27.17 -26.12
N ALA A 479 -4.88 27.40 -24.86
CA ALA A 479 -5.62 27.01 -23.68
C ALA A 479 -5.62 28.15 -22.65
N GLU A 480 -6.72 28.28 -21.92
CA GLU A 480 -6.78 29.13 -20.75
C GLU A 480 -5.81 28.65 -19.65
N VAL A 481 -5.19 29.60 -18.95
CA VAL A 481 -4.44 29.33 -17.72
C VAL A 481 -5.40 28.77 -16.66
N ALA A 482 -5.29 27.50 -16.37
CA ALA A 482 -5.92 26.81 -15.25
C ALA A 482 -5.11 26.89 -13.95
N GLY A 483 -3.79 27.12 -14.02
CA GLY A 483 -2.94 27.15 -12.83
C GLY A 483 -1.53 27.73 -13.02
N PHE A 484 -0.89 28.02 -11.89
CA PHE A 484 0.42 28.68 -11.81
C PHE A 484 1.54 28.01 -12.61
N GLY A 485 1.54 26.67 -12.71
CA GLY A 485 2.58 25.93 -13.45
C GLY A 485 2.57 26.14 -14.96
N GLN A 486 1.47 26.65 -15.51
CA GLN A 486 1.34 26.93 -16.94
C GLN A 486 1.98 28.26 -17.34
N LEU A 487 2.26 29.12 -16.36
CA LEU A 487 2.96 30.38 -16.56
C LEU A 487 4.43 30.09 -16.91
N ASP A 488 5.05 30.92 -17.75
CA ASP A 488 6.50 30.85 -17.94
C ASP A 488 7.25 31.30 -16.67
N GLU A 489 8.55 31.00 -16.58
CA GLU A 489 9.34 31.31 -15.38
C GLU A 489 9.30 32.80 -15.01
N ALA A 490 9.32 33.70 -15.99
CA ALA A 490 9.32 35.13 -15.72
C ALA A 490 7.97 35.59 -15.14
N MET A 491 6.85 35.06 -15.66
CA MET A 491 5.52 35.27 -15.10
C MET A 491 5.37 34.62 -13.73
N GLN A 492 5.90 33.40 -13.52
CA GLN A 492 5.90 32.73 -12.22
C GLN A 492 6.64 33.57 -11.18
N ARG A 493 7.85 34.06 -11.51
CA ARG A 493 8.62 34.96 -10.64
C ARG A 493 7.86 36.26 -10.36
N SER A 494 7.24 36.89 -11.36
CA SER A 494 6.45 38.11 -11.16
C SER A 494 5.24 37.91 -10.25
N VAL A 495 4.47 36.83 -10.46
CA VAL A 495 3.35 36.44 -9.58
C VAL A 495 3.86 36.11 -8.18
N TRP A 496 5.04 35.52 -8.07
CA TRP A 496 5.66 35.18 -6.79
C TRP A 496 6.12 36.42 -6.02
N GLU A 497 6.81 37.35 -6.67
CA GLU A 497 7.22 38.62 -6.06
C GLU A 497 6.00 39.46 -5.64
N ALA A 498 4.94 39.49 -6.46
CA ALA A 498 3.68 40.12 -6.07
C ALA A 498 3.04 39.44 -4.84
N ALA A 499 3.05 38.11 -4.78
CA ALA A 499 2.60 37.37 -3.61
C ALA A 499 3.45 37.70 -2.37
N LYS A 500 4.78 37.77 -2.49
CA LYS A 500 5.68 38.19 -1.40
C LYS A 500 5.37 39.59 -0.89
N THR A 501 5.16 40.56 -1.79
CA THR A 501 4.77 41.92 -1.41
C THR A 501 3.48 41.93 -0.59
N LEU A 502 2.49 41.12 -0.98
CA LEU A 502 1.22 40.97 -0.25
C LEU A 502 1.38 40.25 1.10
N LEU A 503 2.37 39.36 1.23
CA LEU A 503 2.68 38.67 2.49
C LEU A 503 3.32 39.58 3.54
N LYS A 504 3.78 40.79 3.17
CA LYS A 504 4.28 41.86 4.08
C LYS A 504 5.44 41.48 5.02
N GLU A 505 6.16 40.38 4.80
CA GLU A 505 7.31 39.97 5.63
C GLU A 505 8.50 39.60 4.75
N ARG A 506 9.65 40.23 5.02
CA ARG A 506 10.96 39.66 4.69
C ARG A 506 11.17 38.52 5.68
N ALA A 507 11.46 37.31 5.20
CA ALA A 507 12.03 36.28 6.07
C ALA A 507 13.21 36.92 6.84
N PRO A 508 13.34 36.75 8.16
CA PRO A 508 14.62 37.01 8.78
C PRO A 508 15.66 36.19 8.00
N PRO A 509 16.79 36.79 7.58
CA PRO A 509 17.80 36.04 6.84
C PRO A 509 18.11 34.75 7.60
N LEU A 510 18.21 33.63 6.88
CA LEU A 510 18.53 32.29 7.40
C LEU A 510 19.90 32.18 8.11
N ALA A 511 20.49 33.30 8.52
CA ALA A 511 21.78 33.41 9.17
C ALA A 511 21.62 34.20 10.47
N VAL A 512 21.25 33.51 11.54
CA VAL A 512 22.00 33.58 12.80
C VAL A 512 21.91 32.16 13.36
N GLN A 513 22.98 31.37 13.17
CA GLN A 513 23.26 30.34 14.18
C GLN A 513 23.18 31.06 15.52
N PRO A 514 22.33 30.64 16.47
CA PRO A 514 22.24 31.32 17.76
C PRO A 514 23.66 31.49 18.29
N PRO A 515 24.03 32.68 18.81
CA PRO A 515 25.38 32.88 19.34
C PRO A 515 25.71 31.72 20.27
N GLU A 516 26.90 31.13 20.10
CA GLU A 516 27.39 30.03 20.93
C GLU A 516 27.05 30.32 22.40
N GLY A 517 26.20 29.48 23.00
CA GLY A 517 25.82 29.59 24.41
C GLY A 517 24.43 30.19 24.72
N SER A 518 23.64 30.64 23.73
CA SER A 518 22.21 30.90 23.97
C SER A 518 21.42 29.59 23.85
N PRO A 519 20.59 29.18 24.84
CA PRO A 519 19.78 27.97 24.67
C PRO A 519 18.94 28.14 23.40
N PRO A 520 19.07 27.25 22.40
CA PRO A 520 18.33 27.42 21.17
C PRO A 520 16.85 27.30 21.51
N ASP A 521 16.03 28.26 21.07
CA ASP A 521 14.58 28.27 21.24
C ASP A 521 14.03 26.84 21.09
N ILE A 522 13.42 26.30 22.16
CA ILE A 522 12.97 24.91 22.22
C ILE A 522 12.01 24.59 21.06
N PHE A 523 11.22 25.57 20.61
CA PHE A 523 10.33 25.41 19.46
C PHE A 523 11.11 25.34 18.14
N ALA A 524 12.18 26.12 17.99
CA ALA A 524 13.04 26.06 16.82
C ALA A 524 13.79 24.72 16.73
N ARG A 525 14.34 24.23 17.85
CA ARG A 525 14.90 22.89 17.95
C ARG A 525 13.89 21.83 17.59
N PHE A 526 12.64 21.97 18.06
CA PHE A 526 11.58 21.02 17.79
C PHE A 526 11.20 20.96 16.30
N VAL A 527 11.13 22.10 15.60
CA VAL A 527 10.89 22.14 14.14
C VAL A 527 12.04 21.46 13.39
N ILE A 528 13.29 21.73 13.78
CA ILE A 528 14.48 21.09 13.18
C ILE A 528 14.48 19.58 13.45
N TRP A 529 14.22 19.16 14.69
CA TRP A 529 14.13 17.76 15.07
C TRP A 529 13.06 17.02 14.28
N SER A 530 11.86 17.59 14.16
CA SER A 530 10.75 16.97 13.41
C SER A 530 11.09 16.75 11.93
N ARG A 531 12.00 17.58 11.36
CA ARG A 531 12.51 17.46 9.99
C ARG A 531 13.61 16.41 9.86
N ASP A 532 14.55 16.38 10.81
CA ASP A 532 15.76 15.56 10.71
C ASP A 532 15.54 14.13 11.27
N TYR A 533 14.60 13.99 12.21
CA TYR A 533 14.25 12.75 12.90
C TYR A 533 12.73 12.46 12.87
N PRO A 534 12.13 12.38 11.66
CA PRO A 534 10.71 12.07 11.55
C PRO A 534 10.38 10.73 12.22
N GLY A 535 9.30 10.71 12.99
CA GLY A 535 8.78 9.50 13.63
C GLY A 535 9.36 9.25 15.02
N GLU A 536 10.26 10.12 15.49
CA GLU A 536 10.89 10.00 16.80
C GLU A 536 10.43 11.09 17.77
N PHE A 537 10.26 10.71 19.04
CA PHE A 537 9.97 11.68 20.08
C PHE A 537 11.12 12.69 20.16
N PHE A 538 10.75 13.95 20.42
CA PHE A 538 11.69 15.06 20.52
C PHE A 538 12.72 14.77 21.61
N GLU A 539 14.00 14.71 21.24
CA GLU A 539 15.10 14.39 22.15
C GLU A 539 14.89 13.06 22.89
N HIS A 540 14.18 12.13 22.24
CA HIS A 540 13.79 10.82 22.77
C HIS A 540 12.90 10.88 24.03
N ASP A 541 12.30 12.04 24.33
CA ASP A 541 11.39 12.25 25.46
C ASP A 541 9.96 12.47 24.96
N LYS A 542 9.07 11.50 25.25
CA LYS A 542 7.65 11.56 24.86
C LYS A 542 6.89 12.67 25.58
N PRO A 543 6.91 12.79 26.93
CA PRO A 543 6.33 13.94 27.62
C PRO A 543 6.78 15.30 27.07
N GLN A 544 8.08 15.48 26.84
CA GLN A 544 8.63 16.72 26.30
C GLN A 544 8.13 16.96 24.87
N HIS A 545 8.13 15.94 24.01
CA HIS A 545 7.58 16.03 22.65
C HIS A 545 6.14 16.54 22.66
N VAL A 546 5.27 15.93 23.46
CA VAL A 546 3.86 16.31 23.56
C VAL A 546 3.72 17.74 24.08
N THR A 547 4.48 18.10 25.11
CA THR A 547 4.45 19.43 25.72
C THR A 547 4.87 20.50 24.74
N VAL A 548 6.02 20.33 24.07
CA VAL A 548 6.57 21.31 23.12
C VAL A 548 5.68 21.42 21.88
N PHE A 549 5.17 20.30 21.36
CA PHE A 549 4.25 20.30 20.22
C PHE A 549 2.97 21.09 20.52
N ILE A 550 2.30 20.78 21.65
CA ILE A 550 1.05 21.43 22.04
C ILE A 550 1.30 22.91 22.39
N ALA A 551 2.27 23.21 23.26
CA ALA A 551 2.59 24.58 23.64
C ALA A 551 3.02 25.43 22.44
N GLY A 552 3.76 24.85 21.49
CA GLY A 552 4.19 25.53 20.27
C GLY A 552 3.04 25.88 19.35
N MET A 553 2.04 24.99 19.21
CA MET A 553 0.81 25.29 18.47
C MET A 553 -0.02 26.38 19.17
N PHE A 554 -0.25 26.27 20.48
CA PHE A 554 -1.05 27.26 21.24
C PHE A 554 -0.40 28.65 21.25
N SER A 555 0.92 28.71 21.40
CA SER A 555 1.70 29.96 21.36
C SER A 555 1.96 30.48 19.95
N ARG A 556 1.52 29.76 18.90
CA ARG A 556 1.77 30.05 17.48
C ARG A 556 3.25 30.16 17.11
N ARG A 557 4.13 29.52 17.89
CA ARG A 557 5.56 29.39 17.60
C ARG A 557 5.85 28.26 16.60
N ILE A 558 4.91 27.33 16.48
CA ILE A 558 4.93 26.22 15.52
C ILE A 558 3.61 26.21 14.77
N VAL A 559 3.65 25.87 13.48
CA VAL A 559 2.44 25.61 12.68
C VAL A 559 2.49 24.18 12.16
N VAL A 560 1.41 23.44 12.41
CA VAL A 560 1.23 22.09 11.87
C VAL A 560 0.28 22.15 10.69
N VAL A 561 0.78 21.74 9.53
CA VAL A 561 -0.01 21.67 8.29
C VAL A 561 -0.56 20.26 8.17
N LYS A 562 -1.87 20.14 7.93
CA LYS A 562 -2.53 18.83 7.72
C LYS A 562 -1.80 17.99 6.67
N ARG A 563 -1.52 16.71 6.96
CA ARG A 563 -0.90 15.76 6.03
C ARG A 563 -1.62 15.72 4.66
N SER A 564 -2.94 15.74 4.67
CA SER A 564 -3.74 15.77 3.43
C SER A 564 -3.49 16.99 2.56
N CYS A 565 -3.20 18.13 3.18
CA CYS A 565 -2.78 19.34 2.48
C CYS A 565 -1.36 19.18 1.93
N MET A 566 -0.45 18.58 2.69
CA MET A 566 0.94 18.34 2.28
C MET A 566 1.03 17.40 1.08
N GLU A 567 0.30 16.30 1.06
CA GLU A 567 0.29 15.36 -0.08
C GLU A 567 -0.10 16.06 -1.40
N ARG A 568 -1.03 17.00 -1.35
CA ARG A 568 -1.43 17.82 -2.52
C ARG A 568 -0.37 18.83 -2.96
N MET A 569 0.72 18.98 -2.21
CA MET A 569 1.81 19.92 -2.49
C MET A 569 3.11 19.21 -2.86
N THR A 570 3.19 17.89 -2.65
CA THR A 570 4.40 17.10 -2.85
C THR A 570 4.24 16.17 -4.07
N LEU A 571 5.35 15.60 -4.54
CA LEU A 571 5.35 14.48 -5.50
C LEU A 571 5.32 13.11 -4.83
N ALA A 572 5.52 13.07 -3.53
CA ALA A 572 5.49 11.84 -2.77
C ALA A 572 4.09 11.23 -2.84
N ARG A 573 3.99 10.11 -3.55
CA ARG A 573 2.81 9.27 -3.64
C ARG A 573 3.25 7.87 -3.25
N TYR A 574 2.45 7.23 -2.43
CA TYR A 574 2.63 5.84 -2.03
C TYR A 574 1.28 5.27 -1.63
N PHE A 575 1.23 3.95 -1.48
CA PHE A 575 0.12 3.27 -0.84
C PHE A 575 0.63 2.35 0.27
N PRO A 576 -0.08 2.25 1.40
CA PRO A 576 0.32 1.39 2.50
C PRO A 576 -0.14 -0.06 2.29
N LEU A 577 0.76 -1.01 2.50
CA LEU A 577 0.45 -2.41 2.78
C LEU A 577 0.46 -2.60 4.28
N THR A 578 -0.60 -3.19 4.84
CA THR A 578 -0.75 -3.30 6.30
C THR A 578 -0.81 -4.77 6.68
N TRP A 579 -0.01 -5.17 7.65
CA TRP A 579 0.10 -6.57 8.07
C TRP A 579 0.37 -6.65 9.58
N LYS A 580 0.23 -7.84 10.15
CA LYS A 580 0.51 -8.09 11.56
C LYS A 580 1.71 -9.02 11.66
N ARG A 581 2.72 -8.60 12.41
CA ARG A 581 3.93 -9.39 12.62
C ARG A 581 3.62 -10.66 13.40
N GLN A 582 4.06 -11.79 12.89
CA GLN A 582 3.88 -13.11 13.50
C GLN A 582 5.14 -13.54 14.25
N GLN A 583 6.32 -13.23 13.71
CA GLN A 583 7.60 -13.55 14.34
C GLN A 583 8.33 -12.27 14.77
N PRO A 584 8.99 -12.24 15.95
CA PRO A 584 9.77 -11.08 16.33
C PRO A 584 10.89 -10.82 15.31
N LEU A 585 11.13 -9.54 14.99
CA LEU A 585 12.28 -9.15 14.20
C LEU A 585 13.50 -9.07 15.11
N TRP A 586 14.52 -9.86 14.80
CA TRP A 586 15.75 -9.93 15.59
C TRP A 586 16.92 -9.25 14.87
N GLY A 587 17.61 -8.39 15.60
CA GLY A 587 18.92 -7.87 15.25
C GLY A 587 20.02 -8.71 15.92
N SER A 588 21.23 -8.60 15.37
CA SER A 588 22.44 -9.18 15.96
C SER A 588 23.50 -8.08 16.01
N ALA A 589 24.30 -8.08 17.05
CA ALA A 589 25.49 -7.24 17.20
C ALA A 589 26.62 -8.07 17.82
N SER A 590 27.82 -7.50 17.94
CA SER A 590 28.94 -8.13 18.65
C SER A 590 28.61 -8.45 20.12
N THR A 591 27.68 -7.70 20.72
CA THR A 591 27.20 -7.87 22.11
C THR A 591 26.10 -8.93 22.26
N GLY A 592 25.60 -9.51 21.16
CA GLY A 592 24.55 -10.53 21.17
C GLY A 592 23.33 -10.19 20.30
N ARG A 593 22.27 -10.98 20.48
CA ARG A 593 20.99 -10.79 19.77
C ARG A 593 20.11 -9.82 20.55
N PHE A 594 19.38 -8.97 19.84
CA PHE A 594 18.41 -8.05 20.44
C PHE A 594 17.13 -8.00 19.61
N GLN A 595 16.00 -7.80 20.27
CA GLN A 595 14.71 -7.73 19.59
C GLN A 595 14.48 -6.32 19.06
N VAL A 596 14.30 -6.19 17.74
CA VAL A 596 14.00 -4.93 17.06
C VAL A 596 12.50 -4.67 17.07
N ARG A 597 11.70 -5.71 16.79
CA ARG A 597 10.23 -5.63 16.75
C ARG A 597 9.62 -6.85 17.45
N PRO A 598 8.66 -6.70 18.38
CA PRO A 598 7.94 -7.82 18.96
C PRO A 598 6.96 -8.46 17.97
N ALA A 599 6.64 -9.73 18.17
CA ALA A 599 5.48 -10.34 17.51
C ALA A 599 4.18 -9.66 17.94
N GLY A 600 3.16 -9.71 17.09
CA GLY A 600 1.83 -9.17 17.35
C GLY A 600 1.64 -7.69 16.99
N VAL A 601 2.72 -6.95 16.74
CA VAL A 601 2.63 -5.54 16.33
C VAL A 601 2.04 -5.40 14.94
N LYS A 602 1.32 -4.30 14.70
CA LYS A 602 0.81 -3.96 13.38
C LYS A 602 1.87 -3.18 12.62
N GLU A 603 2.26 -3.71 11.49
CA GLU A 603 3.26 -3.12 10.61
C GLU A 603 2.58 -2.49 9.40
N ALA A 604 3.31 -1.58 8.75
CA ALA A 604 2.91 -1.05 7.46
C ALA A 604 4.13 -0.80 6.57
N SER A 605 4.01 -1.19 5.31
CA SER A 605 4.98 -0.93 4.25
C SER A 605 4.42 0.12 3.29
N HIS A 606 5.12 1.25 3.12
CA HIS A 606 4.73 2.29 2.17
C HIS A 606 5.39 2.02 0.80
N VAL A 607 4.59 1.55 -0.15
CA VAL A 607 5.03 1.25 -1.51
C VAL A 607 5.06 2.52 -2.35
N ARG A 608 6.22 2.83 -2.94
CA ARG A 608 6.45 3.98 -3.83
C ARG A 608 7.24 3.57 -5.08
N ALA A 609 7.18 4.41 -6.12
CA ALA A 609 8.08 4.25 -7.26
C ALA A 609 9.53 4.55 -6.86
N ASN A 610 10.47 3.81 -7.44
CA ASN A 610 11.89 4.12 -7.35
C ASN A 610 12.21 5.25 -8.34
N GLU A 611 12.83 6.33 -7.86
CA GLU A 611 13.21 7.47 -8.70
C GLU A 611 14.21 7.07 -9.79
N CYS A 612 15.06 6.08 -9.54
CA CYS A 612 16.08 5.60 -10.46
C CYS A 612 15.87 4.10 -10.77
N PRO A 613 14.83 3.75 -11.56
CA PRO A 613 14.47 2.35 -11.78
C PRO A 613 15.59 1.61 -12.51
N TYR A 614 16.01 0.46 -12.00
CA TYR A 614 16.98 -0.42 -12.67
C TYR A 614 16.37 -1.75 -13.10
N ALA A 615 15.05 -1.90 -12.95
CA ALA A 615 14.25 -3.02 -13.46
C ALA A 615 12.89 -2.52 -13.95
N ALA A 616 12.16 -3.38 -14.67
CA ALA A 616 10.82 -3.08 -15.14
C ALA A 616 9.85 -2.93 -13.95
N LEU A 617 9.05 -1.85 -13.97
CA LEU A 617 8.12 -1.48 -12.89
C LEU A 617 8.80 -1.48 -11.51
N HIS A 618 9.99 -0.88 -11.42
CA HIS A 618 10.79 -0.90 -10.21
C HIS A 618 10.28 0.09 -9.14
N GLY A 619 9.83 -0.46 -8.02
CA GLY A 619 9.37 0.25 -6.83
C GLY A 619 10.22 -0.08 -5.60
N MET A 620 9.87 0.55 -4.49
CA MET A 620 10.41 0.24 -3.16
C MET A 620 9.29 0.25 -2.13
N ALA A 621 9.40 -0.59 -1.10
CA ALA A 621 8.52 -0.55 0.07
C ALA A 621 9.32 -0.19 1.33
N LEU A 622 9.01 0.98 1.90
CA LEU A 622 9.66 1.49 3.12
C LEU A 622 8.85 1.11 4.36
N SER A 623 9.49 1.01 5.52
CA SER A 623 8.73 0.92 6.78
C SER A 623 7.90 2.20 7.02
N ALA A 624 6.85 2.13 7.84
CA ALA A 624 5.94 3.24 8.05
C ALA A 624 6.52 4.46 8.80
N GLY A 625 7.77 4.36 9.26
CA GLY A 625 8.49 5.48 9.86
C GLY A 625 7.92 5.95 11.22
N GLY A 626 7.25 5.05 11.95
CA GLY A 626 6.75 5.28 13.32
C GLY A 626 5.52 6.18 13.50
N PHE A 627 4.97 6.74 12.43
CA PHE A 627 3.77 7.55 12.49
C PHE A 627 2.48 6.75 12.58
N ALA A 628 1.45 7.40 13.11
CA ALA A 628 0.09 6.92 12.99
C ALA A 628 -0.30 6.74 11.51
N SER A 629 -0.77 5.53 11.19
CA SER A 629 -1.38 5.20 9.91
C SER A 629 -2.86 4.87 10.14
N ASP A 630 -3.71 5.36 9.25
CA ASP A 630 -5.13 5.03 9.24
C ASP A 630 -5.32 3.63 8.67
N GLN A 631 -5.00 2.63 9.47
CA GLN A 631 -5.22 1.22 9.14
C GLN A 631 -6.71 0.83 9.20
N ARG A 632 -7.57 1.76 9.61
CA ARG A 632 -9.02 1.60 9.64
C ARG A 632 -9.66 2.87 9.10
N CYS A 633 -9.86 2.93 7.78
CA CYS A 633 -11.19 3.33 7.35
C CYS A 633 -12.11 2.26 7.96
N ASN A 634 -12.59 2.50 9.18
CA ASN A 634 -13.50 1.59 9.85
C ASN A 634 -14.63 1.33 8.84
N PRO A 635 -14.93 0.07 8.45
CA PRO A 635 -16.04 -0.18 7.52
C PRO A 635 -17.34 0.45 8.07
N ASP A 636 -17.44 0.60 9.39
CA ASP A 636 -18.56 1.27 10.08
C ASP A 636 -18.49 2.80 10.10
N ARG A 637 -17.34 3.43 9.79
CA ARG A 637 -17.23 4.89 9.72
C ARG A 637 -17.52 5.37 8.31
N LYS A 638 -18.67 6.04 8.16
CA LYS A 638 -19.10 6.75 6.95
C LYS A 638 -18.13 7.85 6.47
N SER A 639 -17.12 8.23 7.27
CA SER A 639 -16.13 9.24 6.87
C SER A 639 -14.91 8.59 6.22
N VAL A 640 -14.87 8.63 4.90
CA VAL A 640 -13.65 8.46 4.11
C VAL A 640 -12.78 9.69 4.35
N GLY A 641 -11.71 9.56 5.13
CA GLY A 641 -10.82 10.67 5.43
C GLY A 641 -9.72 10.30 6.41
N TYR A 642 -8.75 11.21 6.55
CA TYR A 642 -7.68 11.02 7.51
C TYR A 642 -8.15 11.24 8.94
N THR A 643 -7.68 10.42 9.88
CA THR A 643 -7.87 10.66 11.30
C THR A 643 -7.07 11.88 11.74
N LEU A 644 -7.47 12.49 12.86
CA LEU A 644 -6.72 13.60 13.45
C LEU A 644 -5.26 13.24 13.70
N LEU A 645 -4.99 12.01 14.18
CA LEU A 645 -3.62 11.55 14.42
C LEU A 645 -2.81 11.47 13.13
N MET A 646 -3.41 10.99 12.03
CA MET A 646 -2.73 10.93 10.74
C MET A 646 -2.52 12.33 10.14
N GLU A 647 -3.49 13.23 10.29
CA GLU A 647 -3.37 14.63 9.82
C GLU A 647 -2.25 15.38 10.53
N LEU A 648 -2.08 15.14 11.83
CA LEU A 648 -1.02 15.71 12.65
C LEU A 648 0.31 14.96 12.53
N GLN A 649 0.37 13.85 11.79
CA GLN A 649 1.50 12.92 11.78
C GLN A 649 1.96 12.61 13.21
N TRP A 650 1.01 12.17 14.03
CA TRP A 650 1.30 11.82 15.40
C TRP A 650 2.20 10.59 15.46
N ILE A 651 3.19 10.62 16.34
CA ILE A 651 4.10 9.49 16.55
C ILE A 651 3.39 8.42 17.34
N ARG A 652 3.31 7.22 16.77
CA ARG A 652 2.64 6.07 17.38
C ARG A 652 3.65 5.04 17.89
N ASP A 653 4.69 4.77 17.11
CA ASP A 653 5.62 3.68 17.35
C ASP A 653 7.01 4.02 16.79
N PRO A 654 7.86 4.76 17.54
CA PRO A 654 9.19 5.13 17.06
C PRO A 654 10.07 3.93 16.67
N GLN A 655 9.81 2.73 17.21
CA GLN A 655 10.58 1.52 16.90
C GLN A 655 10.31 1.00 15.48
N ALA A 656 9.34 1.54 14.75
CA ALA A 656 9.14 1.25 13.33
C ALA A 656 10.14 1.99 12.41
N ASN A 657 10.98 2.87 12.96
CA ASN A 657 12.17 3.40 12.30
C ASN A 657 13.29 2.35 12.35
N ILE A 658 13.30 1.46 11.36
CA ILE A 658 14.23 0.31 11.29
C ILE A 658 15.35 0.64 10.30
N GLU A 659 16.60 0.36 10.69
CA GLU A 659 17.74 0.44 9.77
C GLU A 659 17.73 -0.70 8.73
N ASN A 660 18.32 -0.48 7.56
CA ASN A 660 18.37 -1.48 6.49
C ASN A 660 19.51 -2.48 6.67
N TRP A 661 20.70 -2.01 7.03
CA TRP A 661 21.87 -2.85 7.12
C TRP A 661 21.76 -3.76 8.34
N TYR A 662 22.26 -5.00 8.21
CA TYR A 662 22.30 -6.03 9.26
C TYR A 662 20.93 -6.55 9.74
N ILE A 663 19.83 -5.98 9.26
CA ILE A 663 18.45 -6.34 9.64
C ILE A 663 17.69 -6.83 8.41
N THR A 664 17.75 -8.14 8.15
CA THR A 664 16.97 -8.79 7.09
C THR A 664 15.57 -9.14 7.61
N ASP A 665 14.53 -8.47 7.12
CA ASP A 665 13.14 -8.72 7.54
C ASP A 665 12.42 -9.65 6.56
N ILE A 666 12.64 -10.95 6.76
CA ILE A 666 12.08 -12.04 5.93
C ILE A 666 10.55 -11.96 5.90
N GLU A 667 9.92 -11.68 7.03
CA GLU A 667 8.46 -11.61 7.11
C GLU A 667 7.92 -10.44 6.29
N LYS A 668 8.56 -9.26 6.35
CA LYS A 668 8.20 -8.12 5.51
C LYS A 668 8.27 -8.46 4.01
N ILE A 669 9.35 -9.09 3.56
CA ILE A 669 9.55 -9.52 2.15
C ILE A 669 8.41 -10.46 1.72
N VAL A 670 8.09 -11.45 2.55
CA VAL A 670 7.05 -12.43 2.27
C VAL A 670 5.64 -11.81 2.27
N GLN A 671 5.33 -10.96 3.25
CA GLN A 671 4.03 -10.29 3.36
C GLN A 671 3.76 -9.33 2.21
N GLU A 672 4.80 -8.64 1.73
CA GLU A 672 4.72 -7.79 0.56
C GLU A 672 4.56 -8.60 -0.72
N ALA A 673 5.33 -9.68 -0.89
CA ALA A 673 5.19 -10.57 -2.05
C ALA A 673 3.78 -11.17 -2.13
N TRP A 674 3.24 -11.64 -1.00
CA TRP A 674 1.87 -12.14 -0.89
C TRP A 674 0.86 -11.08 -1.35
N GLN A 675 0.88 -9.89 -0.75
CA GLN A 675 -0.08 -8.83 -1.09
C GLN A 675 0.09 -8.25 -2.51
N LEU A 676 1.24 -8.44 -3.17
CA LEU A 676 1.54 -7.85 -4.48
C LEU A 676 1.50 -8.85 -5.64
N ASN A 677 1.12 -10.11 -5.41
CA ASN A 677 1.07 -11.14 -6.45
C ASN A 677 -0.29 -11.87 -6.52
N PRO A 678 -0.70 -12.33 -7.70
CA PRO A 678 -1.84 -13.24 -7.86
C PRO A 678 -1.69 -14.54 -7.06
N HIS A 679 -2.80 -15.07 -6.53
CA HIS A 679 -2.82 -16.27 -5.68
C HIS A 679 -3.35 -17.52 -6.39
N GLY A 680 -3.16 -17.68 -7.70
CA GLY A 680 -3.65 -18.85 -8.43
C GLY A 680 -3.31 -18.84 -9.92
N ALA A 681 -3.54 -19.97 -10.58
CA ALA A 681 -3.28 -20.14 -12.01
C ALA A 681 -4.21 -19.31 -12.92
N HIS A 682 -5.43 -19.00 -12.47
CA HIS A 682 -6.37 -18.15 -13.18
C HIS A 682 -6.16 -16.68 -12.81
N VAL A 683 -5.13 -16.07 -13.40
CA VAL A 683 -4.76 -14.67 -13.17
C VAL A 683 -5.77 -13.73 -13.84
N LEU A 684 -6.12 -12.62 -13.17
CA LEU A 684 -7.01 -11.62 -13.77
C LEU A 684 -6.27 -10.77 -14.83
N PRO A 685 -6.95 -10.33 -15.90
CA PRO A 685 -6.32 -9.49 -16.92
C PRO A 685 -5.70 -8.21 -16.32
N GLY A 686 -4.44 -7.93 -16.67
CA GLY A 686 -3.71 -6.74 -16.20
C GLY A 686 -3.00 -6.91 -14.86
N GLU A 687 -3.21 -8.01 -14.14
CA GLU A 687 -2.35 -8.36 -13.00
C GLU A 687 -0.92 -8.70 -13.49
N SER A 688 0.06 -8.45 -12.63
CA SER A 688 1.47 -8.70 -12.92
C SER A 688 2.17 -9.31 -11.72
N PHE A 689 3.14 -10.19 -11.95
CA PHE A 689 3.92 -10.74 -10.87
C PHE A 689 5.07 -9.82 -10.45
N VAL A 690 5.27 -9.72 -9.15
CA VAL A 690 6.22 -8.82 -8.51
C VAL A 690 7.22 -9.65 -7.71
N ALA A 691 8.49 -9.51 -8.05
CA ALA A 691 9.61 -9.94 -7.26
C ALA A 691 9.84 -8.98 -6.10
N VAL A 692 9.92 -9.51 -4.88
CA VAL A 692 10.18 -8.71 -3.67
C VAL A 692 11.45 -9.21 -3.02
N GLY A 693 12.34 -8.32 -2.62
CA GLY A 693 13.52 -8.70 -1.87
C GLY A 693 14.18 -7.54 -1.16
N GLN A 694 15.20 -7.83 -0.37
CA GLN A 694 15.99 -6.82 0.32
C GLN A 694 17.44 -6.91 -0.14
N ASN A 695 18.04 -5.75 -0.43
CA ASN A 695 19.47 -5.71 -0.74
C ASN A 695 20.28 -5.98 0.54
N PRO A 696 21.27 -6.87 0.47
CA PRO A 696 22.26 -7.00 1.53
C PRO A 696 23.11 -5.73 1.63
N LYS A 697 23.86 -5.57 2.74
CA LYS A 697 24.75 -4.41 2.96
C LYS A 697 25.69 -4.17 1.77
N VAL A 698 26.33 -5.22 1.26
CA VAL A 698 27.25 -5.13 0.10
C VAL A 698 26.58 -4.58 -1.17
N GLY A 699 25.27 -4.78 -1.31
CA GLY A 699 24.46 -4.36 -2.44
C GLY A 699 23.59 -3.13 -2.20
N SER A 700 23.68 -2.50 -1.02
CA SER A 700 22.79 -1.41 -0.62
C SER A 700 23.54 -0.15 -0.24
N SER A 701 23.31 0.94 -0.99
CA SER A 701 23.82 2.28 -0.66
C SER A 701 23.01 2.99 0.43
N ILE A 702 21.90 2.41 0.90
CA ILE A 702 20.99 3.02 1.87
C ILE A 702 21.05 2.25 3.19
N ARG A 703 21.65 2.86 4.20
CA ARG A 703 21.79 2.29 5.55
C ARG A 703 20.59 2.54 6.44
N GLN A 704 20.12 3.79 6.51
CA GLN A 704 19.31 4.28 7.63
C GLN A 704 17.82 3.93 7.56
N THR A 705 17.35 3.47 6.39
CA THR A 705 15.93 3.21 6.15
C THR A 705 15.73 1.83 5.58
N GLN A 706 15.14 0.94 6.37
CA GLN A 706 14.77 -0.39 5.91
C GLN A 706 13.82 -0.29 4.71
N HIS A 707 14.18 -0.98 3.63
CA HIS A 707 13.39 -1.01 2.43
C HIS A 707 13.57 -2.32 1.67
N THR A 708 12.52 -2.70 0.97
CA THR A 708 12.54 -3.79 -0.01
C THR A 708 12.52 -3.22 -1.41
N GLN A 709 13.17 -3.92 -2.33
CA GLN A 709 13.13 -3.69 -3.76
C GLN A 709 11.94 -4.49 -4.33
N LEU A 710 11.20 -3.85 -5.21
CA LEU A 710 10.01 -4.42 -5.85
C LEU A 710 10.18 -4.29 -7.36
N ALA A 711 10.13 -5.38 -8.12
CA ALA A 711 10.25 -5.31 -9.58
C ALA A 711 9.36 -6.35 -10.25
N ARG A 712 8.98 -6.11 -11.50
CA ARG A 712 8.25 -7.13 -12.27
C ARG A 712 9.13 -8.36 -12.51
N GLY A 713 8.72 -9.50 -11.97
CA GLY A 713 9.48 -10.75 -12.04
C GLY A 713 8.73 -11.94 -11.48
N THR A 714 9.08 -13.13 -11.99
CA THR A 714 8.55 -14.43 -11.57
C THR A 714 9.70 -15.40 -11.38
N TRP A 715 9.44 -16.49 -10.68
CA TRP A 715 10.36 -17.61 -10.58
C TRP A 715 10.93 -18.05 -11.95
N LYS A 716 10.02 -18.31 -12.90
CA LYS A 716 10.34 -18.87 -14.23
C LYS A 716 11.18 -17.93 -15.09
N LYS A 717 11.18 -16.64 -14.79
CA LYS A 717 11.96 -15.62 -15.51
C LYS A 717 13.46 -15.70 -15.22
N TYR A 718 13.88 -16.35 -14.13
CA TYR A 718 15.27 -16.28 -13.67
C TYR A 718 15.92 -17.68 -13.72
N PRO A 719 16.70 -18.00 -14.77
CA PRO A 719 17.34 -19.33 -14.93
C PRO A 719 18.22 -19.72 -13.74
N ILE A 720 18.94 -18.76 -13.17
CA ILE A 720 19.84 -18.98 -12.03
C ILE A 720 19.14 -19.54 -10.78
N LEU A 721 17.86 -19.25 -10.62
CA LEU A 721 17.10 -19.81 -9.51
C LEU A 721 16.60 -21.22 -9.82
N GLN A 722 16.47 -21.56 -11.10
CA GLN A 722 15.98 -22.86 -11.59
C GLN A 722 17.05 -23.95 -11.61
N VAL A 723 18.25 -23.67 -11.10
CA VAL A 723 19.30 -24.68 -10.90
C VAL A 723 18.73 -25.86 -10.10
N PRO A 724 18.99 -27.11 -10.54
CA PRO A 724 18.54 -28.29 -9.82
C PRO A 724 19.05 -28.32 -8.38
N ALA A 725 18.21 -28.79 -7.47
CA ALA A 725 18.60 -28.95 -6.07
C ALA A 725 19.60 -30.10 -5.92
N SER A 726 20.59 -29.94 -5.06
CA SER A 726 21.44 -31.05 -4.64
C SER A 726 20.78 -31.89 -3.56
N ARG A 727 19.79 -31.34 -2.84
CA ARG A 727 18.99 -32.04 -1.83
C ARG A 727 17.58 -31.47 -1.71
N ILE A 728 16.58 -32.34 -1.53
CA ILE A 728 15.15 -31.98 -1.48
C ILE A 728 14.50 -32.51 -0.19
N PHE A 729 13.71 -31.66 0.48
CA PHE A 729 12.90 -31.96 1.66
C PHE A 729 11.44 -31.54 1.40
N ALA A 730 10.46 -32.43 1.63
CA ALA A 730 9.06 -32.17 1.27
C ALA A 730 8.06 -32.72 2.31
N THR A 731 6.85 -32.15 2.38
CA THR A 731 5.73 -32.64 3.21
C THR A 731 4.86 -33.64 2.42
N GLU A 732 4.06 -34.48 3.10
CA GLU A 732 3.45 -35.71 2.56
C GLU A 732 2.53 -35.54 1.33
N ASP A 733 2.03 -34.33 1.05
CA ASP A 733 1.02 -34.07 0.00
C ASP A 733 1.57 -33.49 -1.31
N ILE A 734 2.90 -33.27 -1.44
CA ILE A 734 3.49 -32.73 -2.66
C ILE A 734 4.00 -33.89 -3.53
N MET A 735 3.28 -34.20 -4.63
CA MET A 735 3.78 -35.14 -5.64
C MET A 735 5.03 -34.57 -6.32
N VAL A 736 6.20 -35.16 -6.05
CA VAL A 736 7.45 -34.84 -6.73
C VAL A 736 7.76 -35.96 -7.75
N PRO A 737 8.10 -35.64 -9.02
CA PRO A 737 8.54 -36.64 -9.99
C PRO A 737 9.80 -37.37 -9.49
N GLN A 738 9.77 -38.71 -9.49
CA GLN A 738 10.87 -39.56 -9.07
C GLN A 738 12.08 -39.43 -10.01
N ALA A 739 13.15 -38.77 -9.56
CA ALA A 739 14.49 -38.91 -10.14
C ALA A 739 15.56 -38.71 -9.03
N ASP A 740 16.24 -39.78 -8.66
CA ASP A 740 17.55 -39.89 -7.98
C ASP A 740 17.93 -38.94 -6.83
N THR A 741 16.96 -38.34 -6.13
CA THR A 741 17.20 -37.46 -4.97
C THR A 741 16.80 -38.14 -3.67
N GLU A 742 17.68 -38.09 -2.67
CA GLU A 742 17.42 -38.61 -1.33
C GLU A 742 16.44 -37.66 -0.62
N PHE A 743 15.17 -38.08 -0.48
CA PHE A 743 14.09 -37.29 0.09
C PHE A 743 14.02 -37.44 1.61
N ILE A 744 13.92 -36.32 2.33
CA ILE A 744 13.56 -36.32 3.75
C ILE A 744 12.17 -35.71 3.91
N ARG A 745 11.26 -36.48 4.51
CA ARG A 745 9.89 -36.03 4.79
C ARG A 745 9.88 -35.03 5.95
N LEU A 746 9.44 -33.81 5.68
CA LEU A 746 9.03 -32.84 6.69
C LEU A 746 7.61 -33.24 7.11
N SER A 747 7.42 -34.29 7.91
CA SER A 747 6.10 -34.61 8.48
C SER A 747 5.66 -33.47 9.41
N ASP A 748 4.34 -33.21 9.48
CA ASP A 748 3.49 -32.39 10.39
C ASP A 748 4.03 -31.12 11.08
N SER A 749 5.31 -31.07 11.46
CA SER A 749 6.05 -30.02 12.17
C SER A 749 6.00 -28.62 11.55
N LEU A 750 5.97 -28.49 10.22
CA LEU A 750 5.81 -27.19 9.56
C LEU A 750 4.34 -26.82 9.34
N GLY A 751 3.37 -27.72 9.55
CA GLY A 751 1.94 -27.45 9.38
C GLY A 751 1.54 -26.79 8.05
N THR A 752 2.39 -26.87 7.03
CA THR A 752 2.29 -26.13 5.76
C THR A 752 2.71 -27.03 4.61
N HIS A 753 2.08 -26.88 3.45
CA HIS A 753 2.49 -27.54 2.21
C HIS A 753 3.73 -26.83 1.61
N ALA A 754 4.87 -26.90 2.32
CA ALA A 754 6.13 -26.30 1.92
C ALA A 754 7.15 -27.37 1.48
N MET A 755 7.89 -27.07 0.42
CA MET A 755 9.02 -27.84 -0.08
C MET A 755 10.30 -27.02 0.12
N LEU A 756 11.33 -27.62 0.72
CA LEU A 756 12.62 -26.99 0.99
C LEU A 756 13.71 -27.68 0.16
N GLU A 757 14.53 -26.90 -0.53
CA GLU A 757 15.53 -27.41 -1.45
C GLU A 757 16.85 -26.69 -1.25
N ILE A 758 17.92 -27.45 -1.06
CA ILE A 758 19.28 -26.90 -0.98
C ILE A 758 19.86 -26.92 -2.39
N VAL A 759 20.29 -25.77 -2.87
CA VAL A 759 20.80 -25.58 -4.23
C VAL A 759 22.22 -25.03 -4.15
N ASP A 760 23.15 -25.71 -4.82
CA ASP A 760 24.54 -25.27 -4.97
C ASP A 760 24.71 -24.62 -6.35
N ILE A 761 25.27 -23.41 -6.35
CA ILE A 761 25.48 -22.62 -7.56
C ILE A 761 26.97 -22.34 -7.69
N GLY A 762 27.64 -23.10 -8.53
CA GLY A 762 29.02 -22.86 -8.92
C GLY A 762 29.33 -23.50 -10.28
N PRO A 763 30.56 -23.31 -10.79
CA PRO A 763 31.01 -23.93 -12.03
C PRO A 763 30.82 -25.45 -12.03
N GLU A 764 30.60 -26.03 -13.21
CA GLU A 764 30.46 -27.49 -13.31
C GLU A 764 31.70 -28.20 -12.75
N GLY A 765 31.47 -29.22 -11.92
CA GLY A 765 32.55 -29.98 -11.27
C GLY A 765 33.19 -29.30 -10.05
N CYS A 766 32.70 -28.14 -9.57
CA CYS A 766 33.16 -27.58 -8.29
C CYS A 766 32.85 -28.52 -7.12
N GLU A 767 33.78 -28.62 -6.17
CA GLU A 767 33.47 -29.18 -4.86
C GLU A 767 32.36 -28.35 -4.20
N LEU A 768 31.45 -28.99 -3.47
CA LEU A 768 30.27 -28.34 -2.90
C LEU A 768 30.60 -27.12 -2.03
N ASP A 769 31.69 -27.17 -1.26
CA ASP A 769 32.14 -26.04 -0.41
C ASP A 769 32.78 -24.89 -1.21
N SER A 770 33.02 -25.09 -2.51
CA SER A 770 33.48 -24.07 -3.46
C SER A 770 32.35 -23.42 -4.25
N CYS A 771 31.11 -23.89 -4.08
CA CYS A 771 29.95 -23.35 -4.78
C CYS A 771 29.18 -22.37 -3.86
N GLY A 772 28.47 -21.40 -4.45
CA GLY A 772 27.50 -20.57 -3.72
C GLY A 772 26.30 -21.40 -3.27
N LEU A 773 25.56 -20.94 -2.26
CA LEU A 773 24.48 -21.72 -1.65
C LEU A 773 23.19 -20.90 -1.54
N LEU A 774 22.07 -21.48 -1.96
CA LEU A 774 20.75 -20.97 -1.60
C LEU A 774 19.84 -22.07 -1.06
N LEU A 775 18.98 -21.68 -0.14
CA LEU A 775 17.82 -22.44 0.30
C LEU A 775 16.60 -21.92 -0.46
N ARG A 776 15.93 -22.82 -1.18
CA ARG A 776 14.70 -22.55 -1.90
C ARG A 776 13.52 -23.14 -1.13
N CYS A 777 12.56 -22.30 -0.75
CA CYS A 777 11.34 -22.71 -0.06
C CYS A 777 10.13 -22.44 -0.95
N ARG A 778 9.50 -23.47 -1.50
CA ARG A 778 8.26 -23.35 -2.28
C ARG A 778 7.06 -23.63 -1.38
N SER A 779 6.10 -22.70 -1.29
CA SER A 779 4.89 -22.86 -0.47
C SER A 779 3.70 -22.14 -1.09
N ARG A 780 2.50 -22.71 -0.95
CA ARG A 780 1.24 -22.00 -1.28
C ARG A 780 0.85 -20.97 -0.22
N GLU A 781 1.41 -21.08 0.98
CA GLU A 781 1.18 -20.21 2.11
C GLU A 781 2.52 -19.72 2.65
N PRO A 782 3.23 -18.84 1.91
CA PRO A 782 4.55 -18.37 2.33
C PRO A 782 4.47 -17.57 3.65
N THR A 783 3.32 -16.97 3.95
CA THR A 783 3.04 -16.18 5.16
C THR A 783 2.71 -17.03 6.39
N ALA A 784 2.74 -18.36 6.29
CA ALA A 784 2.43 -19.22 7.42
C ALA A 784 3.46 -19.08 8.55
N GLY A 785 2.97 -18.97 9.79
CA GLY A 785 3.79 -18.65 10.95
C GLY A 785 4.90 -19.68 11.23
N SER A 786 4.71 -20.94 10.86
CA SER A 786 5.69 -22.02 10.97
C SER A 786 6.86 -21.85 10.00
N LEU A 787 6.60 -21.58 8.72
CA LEU A 787 7.64 -21.31 7.72
C LEU A 787 8.43 -20.04 8.07
N LEU A 788 7.74 -18.98 8.49
CA LEU A 788 8.39 -17.75 8.95
C LEU A 788 9.28 -18.01 10.18
N ARG A 789 8.79 -18.77 11.16
CA ARG A 789 9.57 -19.16 12.35
C ARG A 789 10.82 -19.96 11.97
N PHE A 790 10.68 -20.92 11.05
CA PHE A 790 11.78 -21.71 10.53
C PHE A 790 12.85 -20.82 9.92
N LEU A 791 12.49 -19.94 8.97
CA LEU A 791 13.42 -19.05 8.29
C LEU A 791 14.08 -18.04 9.24
N THR A 792 13.33 -17.49 10.20
CA THR A 792 13.87 -16.59 11.23
C THR A 792 14.88 -17.30 12.14
N ARG A 793 14.56 -18.51 12.62
CA ARG A 793 15.47 -19.30 13.46
C ARG A 793 16.72 -19.72 12.69
N LEU A 794 16.57 -20.12 11.42
CA LEU A 794 17.70 -20.47 10.55
C LEU A 794 18.66 -19.30 10.36
N ARG A 795 18.14 -18.10 10.05
CA ARG A 795 18.93 -16.87 9.96
C ARG A 795 19.76 -16.63 11.22
N LEU A 796 19.13 -16.75 12.39
CA LEU A 796 19.81 -16.54 13.67
C LEU A 796 20.89 -17.59 13.95
N ARG A 797 20.63 -18.86 13.62
CA ARG A 797 21.61 -19.96 13.74
C ARG A 797 22.83 -19.72 12.87
N LEU A 798 22.62 -19.28 11.61
CA LEU A 798 23.70 -18.94 10.70
C LEU A 798 24.53 -17.77 11.23
N LEU A 799 23.90 -16.69 11.71
CA LEU A 799 24.63 -15.56 12.31
C LEU A 799 25.45 -15.99 13.54
N GLU A 800 24.93 -16.89 14.37
CA GLU A 800 25.65 -17.40 15.55
C GLU A 800 26.86 -18.26 15.18
N LYS A 801 26.73 -19.11 14.15
CA LYS A 801 27.77 -20.07 13.78
C LYS A 801 28.82 -19.51 12.83
N LEU A 802 28.49 -18.48 12.06
CA LEU A 802 29.31 -18.00 10.92
C LEU A 802 29.83 -16.57 11.12
N GLY A 803 30.12 -16.18 12.36
CA GLY A 803 30.82 -14.91 12.66
C GLY A 803 29.93 -13.66 12.75
N GLY A 804 28.60 -13.83 12.73
CA GLY A 804 27.66 -12.74 12.95
C GLY A 804 27.45 -11.80 11.75
N PRO A 805 26.75 -10.68 11.96
CA PRO A 805 26.33 -9.77 10.89
C PRO A 805 27.48 -8.99 10.23
N GLU A 806 28.66 -8.96 10.86
CA GLU A 806 29.86 -8.37 10.28
C GLU A 806 30.60 -9.34 9.34
N ALA A 807 30.33 -10.64 9.44
CA ALA A 807 30.91 -11.67 8.57
C ALA A 807 29.97 -12.05 7.42
N ILE A 808 28.67 -12.17 7.71
CA ILE A 808 27.66 -12.58 6.72
C ILE A 808 26.42 -11.68 6.73
N ASP A 809 25.74 -11.62 5.59
CA ASP A 809 24.41 -11.07 5.38
C ASP A 809 23.54 -12.08 4.62
N PHE A 810 22.34 -11.67 4.20
CA PHE A 810 21.42 -12.53 3.48
C PHE A 810 20.83 -11.85 2.25
N LEU A 811 20.89 -12.54 1.12
CA LEU A 811 20.03 -12.25 -0.03
C LEU A 811 18.73 -13.02 0.17
N VAL A 812 17.64 -12.29 0.40
CA VAL A 812 16.30 -12.87 0.56
C VAL A 812 15.36 -12.30 -0.49
N LEU A 813 14.73 -13.18 -1.25
CA LEU A 813 13.77 -12.86 -2.30
C LEU A 813 12.50 -13.70 -2.10
N CYS A 814 11.34 -13.16 -2.47
CA CYS A 814 10.09 -13.91 -2.57
C CYS A 814 9.42 -13.58 -3.91
N LEU A 815 9.06 -14.63 -4.65
CA LEU A 815 8.59 -14.59 -6.03
C LEU A 815 7.38 -15.51 -6.18
N SER A 816 6.48 -15.23 -7.14
CA SER A 816 5.45 -16.20 -7.53
C SER A 816 6.01 -17.24 -8.51
N ASP A 817 5.51 -18.47 -8.42
CA ASP A 817 5.74 -19.55 -9.40
C ASP A 817 4.77 -19.51 -10.60
N GLU A 818 3.86 -18.53 -10.63
CA GLU A 818 2.76 -18.37 -11.61
C GLU A 818 1.63 -19.42 -11.52
N GLU A 819 1.78 -20.43 -10.67
CA GLU A 819 0.84 -21.54 -10.48
C GLU A 819 0.05 -21.41 -9.17
N GLY A 820 0.27 -20.31 -8.43
CA GLY A 820 -0.39 -20.00 -7.17
C GLY A 820 0.41 -20.38 -5.94
N SER A 821 1.67 -20.78 -6.09
CA SER A 821 2.63 -20.87 -4.99
C SER A 821 3.67 -19.77 -5.07
N PHE A 822 4.46 -19.67 -4.01
CA PHE A 822 5.51 -18.71 -3.84
C PHE A 822 6.81 -19.43 -3.58
N VAL A 823 7.90 -18.85 -4.07
CA VAL A 823 9.26 -19.33 -3.85
C VAL A 823 10.01 -18.27 -3.07
N VAL A 824 10.40 -18.63 -1.84
CA VAL A 824 11.31 -17.83 -1.02
C VAL A 824 12.73 -18.33 -1.28
N ILE A 825 13.60 -17.44 -1.73
CA ILE A 825 15.04 -17.68 -1.85
C ILE A 825 15.70 -17.09 -0.64
N PHE A 826 16.47 -17.91 0.06
CA PHE A 826 17.23 -17.56 1.25
C PHE A 826 18.69 -17.96 1.04
N ALA A 827 19.57 -17.00 0.80
CA ALA A 827 20.98 -17.25 0.55
C ALA A 827 21.87 -16.49 1.56
N PRO A 828 22.69 -17.18 2.37
CA PRO A 828 23.73 -16.52 3.15
C PRO A 828 24.82 -16.03 2.20
N ILE A 829 25.30 -14.80 2.41
CA ILE A 829 26.32 -14.17 1.58
C ILE A 829 27.39 -13.50 2.46
N PRO A 830 28.65 -13.41 2.01
CA PRO A 830 29.71 -12.79 2.77
C PRO A 830 29.58 -11.26 2.81
N GLN A 831 30.08 -10.64 3.88
CA GLN A 831 30.36 -9.20 3.91
C GLN A 831 31.67 -8.92 3.18
N LEU A 832 31.56 -8.66 1.88
CA LEU A 832 32.71 -8.32 1.03
C LEU A 832 33.38 -7.02 1.46
N VAL A 833 34.69 -6.93 1.24
CA VAL A 833 35.52 -5.75 1.55
C VAL A 833 36.10 -5.19 0.26
N GLN A 834 36.03 -3.87 0.07
CA GLN A 834 36.69 -3.21 -1.06
C GLN A 834 38.21 -3.31 -0.88
N VAL A 835 38.91 -3.77 -1.92
CA VAL A 835 40.37 -3.89 -1.88
C VAL A 835 41.04 -2.51 -2.03
N GLN A 836 40.37 -1.57 -2.69
CA GLN A 836 40.88 -0.23 -2.98
C GLN A 836 39.77 0.81 -2.80
N GLU A 837 40.15 2.06 -2.50
CA GLU A 837 39.20 3.17 -2.46
C GLU A 837 38.70 3.51 -3.87
N GLY A 838 37.38 3.63 -4.03
CA GLY A 838 36.78 4.05 -5.30
C GLY A 838 35.28 3.80 -5.36
N HIS A 839 34.72 3.99 -6.55
CA HIS A 839 33.30 3.68 -6.77
C HIS A 839 33.09 2.16 -6.67
N ALA A 840 32.10 1.74 -5.88
CA ALA A 840 31.83 0.32 -5.57
C ALA A 840 31.69 -0.59 -6.82
N ASP A 841 31.16 -0.04 -7.91
CA ASP A 841 30.99 -0.74 -9.19
C ASP A 841 32.27 -0.81 -10.06
N LEU A 842 33.34 -0.12 -9.66
CA LEU A 842 34.57 0.01 -10.44
C LEU A 842 35.77 -0.67 -9.79
N VAL A 843 35.72 -0.91 -8.47
CA VAL A 843 36.84 -1.44 -7.69
C VAL A 843 36.74 -2.96 -7.48
N PRO A 844 37.88 -3.64 -7.32
CA PRO A 844 37.92 -5.03 -6.89
C PRO A 844 37.40 -5.23 -5.46
N TRP A 845 36.82 -6.40 -5.21
CA TRP A 845 36.32 -6.81 -3.90
C TRP A 845 37.02 -8.08 -3.43
N ALA A 846 37.16 -8.24 -2.12
CA ALA A 846 37.64 -9.46 -1.49
C ALA A 846 36.53 -10.13 -0.69
N ASN A 847 36.49 -11.47 -0.72
CA ASN A 847 35.70 -12.29 0.19
C ASN A 847 36.58 -12.65 1.40
N PRO A 848 36.35 -12.04 2.59
CA PRO A 848 37.20 -12.28 3.75
C PRO A 848 37.12 -13.72 4.28
N LEU A 849 36.05 -14.45 3.95
CA LEU A 849 35.83 -15.82 4.41
C LEU A 849 36.63 -16.85 3.62
N THR A 850 37.02 -16.52 2.38
CA THR A 850 37.82 -17.39 1.50
C THR A 850 39.24 -16.85 1.28
N GLY A 851 39.46 -15.56 1.53
CA GLY A 851 40.72 -14.87 1.24
C GLY A 851 40.91 -14.53 -0.24
N GLU A 852 39.91 -14.80 -1.08
CA GLU A 852 39.97 -14.54 -2.52
C GLU A 852 39.59 -13.10 -2.86
N SER A 853 40.22 -12.53 -3.88
CA SER A 853 39.80 -11.27 -4.50
C SER A 853 39.20 -11.51 -5.88
N SER A 854 38.31 -10.62 -6.29
CA SER A 854 37.64 -10.66 -7.60
C SER A 854 38.61 -10.69 -8.77
N ASP A 855 39.74 -9.97 -8.65
CA ASP A 855 40.78 -9.92 -9.68
C ASP A 855 41.49 -11.27 -9.81
N VAL A 856 41.79 -11.93 -8.69
CA VAL A 856 42.44 -13.25 -8.67
C VAL A 856 41.51 -14.31 -9.26
N VAL A 857 40.21 -14.22 -8.96
CA VAL A 857 39.19 -15.13 -9.51
C VAL A 857 38.79 -14.76 -10.94
N GLY A 858 39.21 -13.58 -11.43
CA GLY A 858 38.94 -13.09 -12.78
C GLY A 858 37.47 -12.78 -13.04
N ILE A 859 36.78 -12.13 -12.09
CA ILE A 859 35.40 -11.65 -12.23
C ILE A 859 35.32 -10.13 -12.10
N GLU A 860 34.51 -9.50 -12.96
CA GLU A 860 34.37 -8.04 -13.04
C GLU A 860 33.28 -7.47 -12.11
N GLU A 861 32.28 -8.28 -11.77
CA GLU A 861 31.28 -7.96 -10.75
C GLU A 861 31.34 -9.02 -9.66
N SER A 862 31.40 -8.57 -8.41
CA SER A 862 31.68 -9.44 -7.27
C SER A 862 30.53 -9.50 -6.28
N ARG A 863 29.58 -8.57 -6.33
CA ARG A 863 28.51 -8.45 -5.33
C ARG A 863 27.24 -9.10 -5.81
N LEU A 864 26.51 -9.68 -4.88
CA LEU A 864 25.12 -10.06 -5.06
C LEU A 864 24.20 -9.04 -4.38
N ASP A 865 23.20 -8.59 -5.13
CA ASP A 865 22.09 -7.75 -4.65
C ASP A 865 20.77 -8.28 -5.24
N PHE A 866 19.65 -7.58 -5.00
CA PHE A 866 18.34 -7.98 -5.51
C PHE A 866 18.33 -8.26 -7.02
N GLY A 867 19.02 -7.45 -7.82
CA GLY A 867 19.11 -7.64 -9.27
C GLY A 867 20.15 -8.69 -9.65
N LYS A 868 21.38 -8.55 -9.15
CA LYS A 868 22.51 -9.40 -9.55
C LYS A 868 22.33 -10.85 -9.10
N GLY A 869 21.69 -11.06 -7.96
CA GLY A 869 21.32 -12.39 -7.46
C GLY A 869 20.41 -13.18 -8.41
N VAL A 870 19.65 -12.49 -9.28
CA VAL A 870 18.79 -13.12 -10.28
C VAL A 870 19.33 -12.98 -11.71
N GLY A 871 20.60 -12.60 -11.87
CA GLY A 871 21.24 -12.44 -13.17
C GLY A 871 20.99 -11.09 -13.85
N HIS A 872 20.57 -10.06 -13.12
CA HIS A 872 20.31 -8.73 -13.68
C HIS A 872 21.39 -7.72 -13.30
N PHE A 873 22.11 -7.20 -14.30
CA PHE A 873 23.32 -6.41 -14.10
C PHE A 873 23.21 -5.03 -14.73
N LEU A 874 23.49 -3.98 -13.95
CA LEU A 874 23.76 -2.65 -14.47
C LEU A 874 25.25 -2.53 -14.79
N VAL A 875 25.59 -2.36 -16.07
CA VAL A 875 26.97 -2.47 -16.54
C VAL A 875 27.56 -1.12 -16.91
N LEU A 876 28.65 -0.74 -16.23
CA LEU A 876 29.42 0.49 -16.48
C LEU A 876 30.74 0.26 -17.21
N LYS A 877 31.16 -0.99 -17.38
CA LYS A 877 32.43 -1.39 -18.01
C LYS A 877 32.17 -2.30 -19.19
N ASP A 878 32.87 -2.09 -20.30
CA ASP A 878 32.78 -2.97 -21.46
C ASP A 878 33.33 -4.38 -21.17
N SER A 879 34.33 -4.51 -20.30
CA SER A 879 34.86 -5.84 -19.89
C SER A 879 33.81 -6.68 -19.17
N LEU A 880 33.05 -6.08 -18.24
CA LEU A 880 31.92 -6.75 -17.59
C LEU A 880 30.83 -7.11 -18.60
N ARG A 881 30.52 -6.22 -19.55
CA ARG A 881 29.57 -6.50 -20.63
C ARG A 881 29.99 -7.76 -21.39
N GLN A 882 31.26 -7.84 -21.82
CA GLN A 882 31.81 -8.98 -22.55
C GLN A 882 31.81 -10.26 -21.70
N GLN A 883 32.16 -10.17 -20.42
CA GLN A 883 32.12 -11.31 -19.51
C GLN A 883 30.70 -11.86 -19.37
N LEU A 884 29.70 -11.00 -19.17
CA LEU A 884 28.30 -11.42 -19.02
C LEU A 884 27.69 -12.04 -20.29
N GLN A 885 28.29 -11.87 -21.47
CA GLN A 885 27.88 -12.60 -22.67
C GLN A 885 28.15 -14.11 -22.58
N GLN A 886 29.00 -14.55 -21.64
CA GLN A 886 29.20 -15.96 -21.32
C GLN A 886 28.03 -16.56 -20.53
N GLY A 887 27.09 -15.73 -20.04
CA GLY A 887 25.84 -16.18 -19.43
C GLY A 887 26.05 -16.99 -18.14
N GLU A 888 25.64 -18.25 -18.18
CA GLU A 888 25.61 -19.20 -17.06
C GLU A 888 26.97 -19.32 -16.36
N ASP A 889 28.06 -19.50 -17.10
CA ASP A 889 29.41 -19.68 -16.51
C ASP A 889 29.79 -18.50 -15.61
N THR A 890 29.61 -17.28 -16.12
CA THR A 890 29.90 -16.06 -15.36
C THR A 890 29.00 -15.93 -14.14
N CYS A 891 27.69 -16.12 -14.29
CA CYS A 891 26.76 -16.06 -13.17
C CYS A 891 27.11 -17.08 -12.06
N ARG A 892 27.46 -18.32 -12.43
CA ARG A 892 27.91 -19.36 -11.49
C ARG A 892 29.20 -18.99 -10.78
N ARG A 893 30.17 -18.41 -11.47
CA ARG A 893 31.42 -17.93 -10.88
C ARG A 893 31.21 -16.79 -9.89
N ILE A 894 30.29 -15.86 -10.19
CA ILE A 894 29.92 -14.78 -9.24
C ILE A 894 29.31 -15.39 -7.96
N TRP A 895 28.42 -16.36 -8.08
CA TRP A 895 27.86 -17.06 -6.91
C TRP A 895 28.90 -17.85 -6.12
N ALA A 896 29.80 -18.57 -6.80
CA ALA A 896 30.92 -19.26 -6.17
C ALA A 896 31.87 -18.31 -5.42
N PHE A 897 32.13 -17.12 -5.95
CA PHE A 897 32.88 -16.09 -5.24
C PHE A 897 32.17 -15.62 -3.96
N ASN A 898 30.83 -15.56 -3.98
CA ASN A 898 29.99 -15.18 -2.84
C ASN A 898 29.65 -16.35 -1.91
N ARG A 899 30.41 -17.44 -1.95
CA ARG A 899 30.19 -18.58 -1.03
C ARG A 899 30.52 -18.22 0.42
N VAL A 900 29.82 -18.89 1.33
CA VAL A 900 30.04 -18.83 2.78
C VAL A 900 30.43 -20.24 3.26
N PRO A 901 31.73 -20.54 3.41
CA PRO A 901 32.19 -21.86 3.83
C PRO A 901 31.52 -22.33 5.12
N GLY A 902 31.10 -23.60 5.15
CA GLY A 902 30.41 -24.21 6.30
C GLY A 902 28.91 -23.91 6.41
N ALA A 903 28.35 -22.98 5.62
CA ALA A 903 26.91 -22.67 5.67
C ALA A 903 26.04 -23.90 5.36
N ARG A 904 26.44 -24.73 4.40
CA ARG A 904 25.74 -25.97 4.03
C ARG A 904 25.60 -26.92 5.22
N GLY A 905 26.68 -27.11 5.97
CA GLY A 905 26.70 -27.93 7.18
C GLY A 905 25.72 -27.40 8.23
N VAL A 906 25.77 -26.09 8.51
CA VAL A 906 24.88 -25.45 9.50
C VAL A 906 23.40 -25.55 9.09
N ILE A 907 23.07 -25.35 7.80
CA ILE A 907 21.69 -25.50 7.30
C ILE A 907 21.23 -26.96 7.45
N SER A 908 22.07 -27.93 7.07
CA SER A 908 21.72 -29.36 7.15
C SER A 908 21.53 -29.83 8.60
N GLU A 909 22.42 -29.40 9.50
CA GLU A 909 22.33 -29.65 10.94
C GLU A 909 21.02 -29.05 11.50
N PHE A 910 20.77 -27.76 11.22
CA PHE A 910 19.56 -27.08 11.68
C PHE A 910 18.29 -27.76 11.17
N MET A 911 18.24 -28.16 9.90
CA MET A 911 17.09 -28.87 9.33
C MET A 911 16.84 -30.19 10.06
N THR A 912 17.90 -30.95 10.31
CA THR A 912 17.82 -32.24 11.04
C THR A 912 17.33 -32.03 12.47
N GLU A 913 17.91 -31.07 13.20
CA GLU A 913 17.49 -30.74 14.58
C GLU A 913 16.04 -30.23 14.64
N TYR A 914 15.64 -29.39 13.70
CA TYR A 914 14.29 -28.80 13.66
C TYR A 914 13.23 -29.87 13.40
N LEU A 915 13.55 -30.85 12.55
CA LEU A 915 12.73 -32.02 12.26
C LEU A 915 12.60 -32.94 13.46
N GLU A 916 13.71 -33.30 14.10
CA GLU A 916 13.72 -34.24 15.23
C GLU A 916 12.99 -33.70 16.46
N ARG A 917 13.00 -32.37 16.68
CA ARG A 917 12.38 -31.72 17.85
C ARG A 917 10.91 -31.32 17.63
N GLY A 918 10.30 -31.70 16.51
CA GLY A 918 8.87 -31.43 16.24
C GLY A 918 8.51 -29.94 16.12
N GLY A 919 9.46 -29.07 15.75
CA GLY A 919 9.18 -27.66 15.43
C GLY A 919 8.66 -26.76 16.55
N THR A 920 8.58 -27.20 17.82
CA THR A 920 8.02 -26.42 18.94
C THR A 920 8.74 -25.08 19.20
#